data_AF-A0A4R3KEM7-F1
#
_entry.id   AF-A0A4R3KEM7-F1
#
_cell.length_a   1.000
_cell.length_b   1.000
_cell.length_c   1.000
_cell.angle_alpha   90.00
_cell.angle_beta   90.00
_cell.angle_gamma   90.00
#
_symmetry.space_group_name_H-M   'P 1'
#
loop_
_entity.id
_entity.type
_entity.pdbx_description
1 polymer ?
#
loop_
_entity_poly.entity_id
_entity_poly.type
_entity_poly.pdbx_seq_one_letter_code
_entity_poly.pdbx_strand_id
1 'polypeptide(L)'
;MKDIRKPMIGVSTAFTGKYLGSQVIFRFLENLQFPIRKTKMTKPQIVEAGSTLASSDFCLPLRIYVGHIYYLLQEHPEIDLLITPIVKGEYPDSSTCAKYRDLNGVIIRSLGSIAGYHLRQSSDKQIEVFQELVGSQKTQYLLHKVQSLPRIIAPEIESIERSHMRHVCFKLYRDIMGKGNGKEKFTKEQLENAFEEAYEIIVVKKRDQYQQKLANEEKIRLAIVGRHYLTEDPALSADIKKYFIKKGVEVFTIQDIPFEQLKQYYQQINGFYDTHKLGLAFIDYVFEQVDGFIVIGSFGCHPDAFQVEYFSQYIRERGKPVWTFKFDEQTGGVGFHTRFETILGFLKQKRDERIQNNRVILTSSLEKNPVVKEVAQQGNLRPIFIWPHMGPGIDLLLKEIWYQLGLQNYLYPPKPVNEETIQKGNVHYTETCSPYAFSMGSVRQTLDRLLDDLEKEAKELEQMVEPRRIILLMARGKGPCTFGWYAIAGEKALREEYADKLKRYGHTFGMVALDNEGRDLIPFLQELANVAENDQIKKIIRLLDTILIDHGKGKGRFQAIKAEFKLIKQLKQIVWPGWQKLLAYEELQNKALVTRAHEYQKGMTTLRLKYWIEKLDHVHTLEEIEEIKNTALYDLDSIPQDSEPKPKVVVVGEIYVALTSFANRGTVDHLLGQHGIEAVEGMRLSHFIKGAFKGLKMHYLNQHPLLKPWLDKLEALGWYHRNRWVREPFANPFLEHEIGGDGQPTVAYARHHIEQDGVDGILHIYPFKCMPEGMAKDALDEMSPIYGVKSLHLSFDKEIEIERLRTEIGTFATLLYQDLERKQGLNPQKEIERRQKIGQTIEQAYYHSKKSKSKVIKEKAL
;
A
#
# COMPACT_ATOMS: atom_id res chain seq x y z
N MET A 1 22.90 26.14 -37.31
CA MET A 1 22.35 25.42 -36.13
C MET A 1 20.84 25.62 -36.14
N LYS A 2 20.03 24.58 -36.36
CA LYS A 2 18.57 24.71 -36.29
C LYS A 2 18.17 24.92 -34.83
N ASP A 3 17.53 26.04 -34.54
CA ASP A 3 17.04 26.37 -33.21
C ASP A 3 15.93 25.38 -32.82
N ILE A 4 16.27 24.39 -32.00
CA ILE A 4 15.29 23.43 -31.50
C ILE A 4 14.37 24.20 -30.52
N ARG A 5 13.13 24.44 -30.95
CA ARG A 5 12.05 25.06 -30.16
C ARG A 5 11.93 24.32 -28.82
N LYS A 6 11.89 25.06 -27.71
CA LYS A 6 11.63 24.47 -26.40
C LYS A 6 10.21 23.88 -26.40
N PRO A 7 10.02 22.62 -25.94
CA PRO A 7 8.70 22.01 -25.87
C PRO A 7 7.80 22.80 -24.92
N MET A 8 6.51 22.92 -25.26
CA MET A 8 5.48 23.41 -24.36
C MET A 8 5.22 22.36 -23.29
N ILE A 9 5.36 22.76 -22.03
CA ILE A 9 5.25 21.87 -20.87
C ILE A 9 3.92 22.12 -20.15
N GLY A 10 3.10 21.10 -20.01
CA GLY A 10 1.93 21.08 -19.12
C GLY A 10 2.29 20.54 -17.74
N VAL A 11 1.80 21.20 -16.68
CA VAL A 11 1.91 20.72 -15.29
C VAL A 11 0.61 20.94 -14.53
N SER A 12 0.31 20.04 -13.59
CA SER A 12 -0.78 20.22 -12.63
C SER A 12 -0.28 20.83 -11.32
N THR A 13 -0.94 21.91 -10.89
CA THR A 13 -0.76 22.53 -9.57
C THR A 13 -1.73 21.97 -8.53
N ALA A 14 -2.64 21.09 -8.94
CA ALA A 14 -3.51 20.33 -8.06
C ALA A 14 -2.80 19.06 -7.55
N PHE A 15 -3.35 18.43 -6.52
CA PHE A 15 -2.89 17.14 -6.01
C PHE A 15 -1.38 17.13 -5.68
N THR A 16 -0.53 16.39 -6.40
CA THR A 16 0.93 16.37 -6.16
C THR A 16 1.64 17.68 -6.46
N GLY A 17 1.03 18.58 -7.26
CA GLY A 17 1.54 19.92 -7.48
C GLY A 17 1.58 20.80 -6.21
N LYS A 18 0.90 20.39 -5.14
CA LYS A 18 0.91 21.06 -3.83
C LYS A 18 2.13 20.73 -2.96
N TYR A 19 2.90 19.70 -3.32
CA TYR A 19 4.09 19.26 -2.60
C TYR A 19 5.33 20.10 -2.98
N LEU A 20 6.27 20.24 -2.05
CA LEU A 20 7.44 21.10 -2.22
C LEU A 20 8.35 20.61 -3.35
N GLY A 21 8.60 19.29 -3.44
CA GLY A 21 9.44 18.71 -4.48
C GLY A 21 8.90 18.99 -5.89
N SER A 22 7.58 18.90 -6.08
CA SER A 22 6.93 19.26 -7.34
C SER A 22 7.09 20.75 -7.66
N GLN A 23 6.97 21.62 -6.66
CA GLN A 23 7.13 23.07 -6.84
C GLN A 23 8.57 23.46 -7.19
N VAL A 24 9.57 22.80 -6.60
CA VAL A 24 10.99 22.96 -6.97
C VAL A 24 11.20 22.59 -8.43
N ILE A 25 10.62 21.47 -8.90
CA ILE A 25 10.70 21.05 -10.31
C ILE A 25 10.08 22.11 -11.23
N PHE A 26 8.88 22.61 -10.91
CA PHE A 26 8.21 23.60 -11.74
C PHE A 26 9.01 24.90 -11.80
N ARG A 27 9.52 25.37 -10.66
CA ARG A 27 10.34 26.58 -10.58
C ARG A 27 11.67 26.44 -11.31
N PHE A 28 12.31 25.29 -11.22
CA PHE A 28 13.53 24.99 -11.98
C PHE A 28 13.31 25.11 -13.49
N LEU A 29 12.21 24.57 -14.01
CA LEU A 29 11.86 24.69 -15.43
C LEU A 29 11.54 26.13 -15.85
N GLU A 30 10.89 26.92 -14.98
CA GLU A 30 10.67 28.36 -15.19
C GLU A 30 11.98 29.14 -15.26
N ASN A 31 12.93 28.85 -14.36
CA ASN A 31 14.25 29.50 -14.33
C ASN A 31 15.07 29.19 -15.60
N LEU A 32 14.89 27.99 -16.17
CA LEU A 32 15.43 27.63 -17.50
C LEU A 32 14.61 28.17 -18.67
N GLN A 33 13.58 28.98 -18.40
CA GLN A 33 12.72 29.62 -19.38
C GLN A 33 12.05 28.62 -20.34
N PHE A 34 11.64 27.45 -19.84
CA PHE A 34 10.71 26.59 -20.60
C PHE A 34 9.31 27.22 -20.59
N PRO A 35 8.57 27.18 -21.71
CA PRO A 35 7.18 27.62 -21.72
C PRO A 35 6.32 26.59 -20.96
N ILE A 36 5.64 27.04 -19.90
CA ILE A 36 4.84 26.18 -19.02
C ILE A 36 3.37 26.62 -19.01
N ARG A 37 2.46 25.65 -19.07
CA ARG A 37 1.03 25.79 -18.79
C ARG A 37 0.71 25.07 -17.49
N LYS A 38 0.05 25.78 -16.58
CA LYS A 38 -0.36 25.27 -15.27
C LYS A 38 -1.88 25.12 -15.27
N THR A 39 -2.37 24.08 -14.60
CA THR A 39 -3.80 23.93 -14.31
C THR A 39 -4.33 25.12 -13.51
N LYS A 40 -5.61 25.45 -13.72
CA LYS A 40 -6.30 26.52 -12.97
C LYS A 40 -6.78 26.02 -11.61
N MET A 41 -7.44 26.89 -10.84
CA MET A 41 -8.16 26.46 -9.64
C MET A 41 -9.26 25.44 -9.98
N THR A 42 -9.50 24.49 -9.06
CA THR A 42 -10.57 23.50 -9.19
C THR A 42 -11.93 24.18 -9.27
N LYS A 43 -12.69 23.84 -10.31
CA LYS A 43 -14.06 24.30 -10.59
C LYS A 43 -15.00 23.09 -10.66
N PRO A 44 -16.32 23.25 -10.46
CA PRO A 44 -17.28 22.14 -10.55
C PRO A 44 -17.14 21.29 -11.82
N GLN A 45 -16.93 21.95 -12.97
CA GLN A 45 -16.72 21.31 -14.27
C GLN A 45 -15.51 20.36 -14.30
N ILE A 46 -14.44 20.69 -13.56
CA ILE A 46 -13.23 19.86 -13.43
C ILE A 46 -13.53 18.63 -12.58
N VAL A 47 -14.34 18.79 -11.53
CA VAL A 47 -14.77 17.68 -10.66
C VAL A 47 -15.61 16.71 -11.48
N GLU A 48 -16.61 17.21 -12.21
CA GLU A 48 -17.49 16.42 -13.08
C GLU A 48 -16.71 15.64 -14.15
N ALA A 49 -15.76 16.28 -14.84
CA ALA A 49 -14.90 15.61 -15.81
C ALA A 49 -14.05 14.52 -15.14
N GLY A 50 -13.48 14.80 -13.97
CA GLY A 50 -12.72 13.82 -13.20
C GLY A 50 -13.55 12.60 -12.83
N SER A 51 -14.79 12.80 -12.36
CA SER A 51 -15.69 11.71 -11.99
C SER A 51 -16.21 10.89 -13.16
N THR A 52 -16.30 11.49 -14.34
CA THR A 52 -16.73 10.81 -15.57
C THR A 52 -15.60 9.99 -16.20
N LEU A 53 -14.38 10.53 -16.20
CA LEU A 53 -13.24 9.96 -16.95
C LEU A 53 -12.41 8.99 -16.13
N ALA A 54 -12.35 9.17 -14.81
CA ALA A 54 -11.52 8.36 -13.94
C ALA A 54 -12.31 7.20 -13.31
N SER A 55 -11.60 6.14 -12.95
CA SER A 55 -12.18 4.97 -12.26
C SER A 55 -12.93 5.37 -10.98
N SER A 56 -14.11 4.79 -10.77
CA SER A 56 -14.91 5.01 -9.56
C SER A 56 -14.21 4.53 -8.28
N ASP A 57 -13.24 3.62 -8.41
CA ASP A 57 -12.44 3.11 -7.29
C ASP A 57 -11.34 4.11 -6.85
N PHE A 58 -11.12 5.17 -7.62
CA PHE A 58 -10.19 6.23 -7.22
C PHE A 58 -10.81 7.17 -6.20
N CYS A 59 -10.01 7.51 -5.18
CA CYS A 59 -10.38 8.57 -4.24
C CYS A 59 -10.63 9.89 -4.99
N LEU A 60 -11.57 10.71 -4.49
CA LEU A 60 -11.98 11.97 -5.12
C LEU A 60 -10.81 12.88 -5.54
N PRO A 61 -9.76 13.09 -4.73
CA PRO A 61 -8.62 13.93 -5.12
C PRO A 61 -7.87 13.43 -6.37
N LEU A 62 -7.80 12.10 -6.59
CA LEU A 62 -7.15 11.52 -7.76
C LEU A 62 -8.03 11.68 -9.00
N ARG A 63 -9.36 11.52 -8.87
CA ARG A 63 -10.32 11.79 -9.95
C ARG A 63 -10.27 13.25 -10.38
N ILE A 64 -10.26 14.18 -9.41
CA ILE A 64 -10.08 15.61 -9.69
C ILE A 64 -8.74 15.89 -10.38
N TYR A 65 -7.66 15.20 -10.00
CA TYR A 65 -6.38 15.32 -10.72
C TYR A 65 -6.50 14.91 -12.21
N VAL A 66 -7.21 13.82 -12.53
CA VAL A 66 -7.52 13.45 -13.92
C VAL A 66 -8.30 14.56 -14.63
N GLY A 67 -9.34 15.10 -13.99
CA GLY A 67 -10.13 16.22 -14.52
C GLY A 67 -9.27 17.46 -14.82
N HIS A 68 -8.32 17.78 -13.94
CA HIS A 68 -7.36 18.88 -14.15
C HIS A 68 -6.49 18.67 -15.38
N ILE A 69 -5.96 17.45 -15.57
CA ILE A 69 -5.15 17.13 -16.74
C ILE A 69 -6.01 17.17 -18.01
N TYR A 70 -7.22 16.62 -17.98
CA TYR A 70 -8.14 16.67 -19.11
C TYR A 70 -8.38 18.10 -19.58
N TYR A 71 -8.78 19.01 -18.67
CA TYR A 71 -9.00 20.42 -19.02
C TYR A 71 -7.73 21.12 -19.50
N LEU A 72 -6.58 20.82 -18.90
CA LEU A 72 -5.31 21.39 -19.32
C LEU A 72 -5.00 21.04 -20.79
N LEU A 73 -5.23 19.79 -21.20
CA LEU A 73 -4.99 19.35 -22.58
C LEU A 73 -6.03 19.88 -23.57
N GLN A 74 -7.28 20.08 -23.14
CA GLN A 74 -8.33 20.68 -23.97
C GLN A 74 -8.10 22.18 -24.21
N GLU A 75 -7.73 22.93 -23.16
CA GLU A 75 -7.46 24.36 -23.26
C GLU A 75 -6.13 24.66 -23.97
N HIS A 76 -5.18 23.73 -23.91
CA HIS A 76 -3.83 23.89 -24.46
C HIS A 76 -3.41 22.68 -25.30
N PRO A 77 -4.01 22.48 -26.49
CA PRO A 77 -3.64 21.39 -27.40
C PRO A 77 -2.19 21.51 -27.92
N GLU A 78 -1.54 22.65 -27.74
CA GLU A 78 -0.14 22.87 -28.09
C GLU A 78 0.87 22.27 -27.10
N ILE A 79 0.42 21.62 -26.01
CA ILE A 79 1.31 20.97 -25.04
C ILE A 79 2.04 19.78 -25.70
N ASP A 80 3.37 19.84 -25.69
CA ASP A 80 4.24 18.77 -26.22
C ASP A 80 4.57 17.72 -25.14
N LEU A 81 4.70 18.18 -23.89
CA LEU A 81 5.15 17.37 -22.75
C LEU A 81 4.27 17.61 -21.53
N LEU A 82 3.85 16.53 -20.86
CA LEU A 82 3.19 16.60 -19.57
C LEU A 82 4.11 16.08 -18.46
N ILE A 83 4.34 16.89 -17.42
CA ILE A 83 5.11 16.47 -16.25
C ILE A 83 4.16 16.05 -15.13
N THR A 84 4.30 14.81 -14.67
CA THR A 84 3.45 14.21 -13.63
C THR A 84 4.33 13.73 -12.46
N PRO A 85 4.77 14.62 -11.55
CA PRO A 85 5.70 14.23 -10.48
C PRO A 85 5.09 13.17 -9.55
N ILE A 86 5.81 12.07 -9.38
CA ILE A 86 5.50 10.99 -8.44
C ILE A 86 6.19 11.33 -7.11
N VAL A 87 5.41 11.62 -6.08
CA VAL A 87 5.94 11.90 -4.73
C VAL A 87 5.85 10.62 -3.91
N LYS A 88 6.97 9.91 -3.69
CA LYS A 88 7.02 8.71 -2.84
C LYS A 88 7.22 9.05 -1.36
N GLY A 89 7.83 10.19 -1.09
CA GLY A 89 8.09 10.74 0.25
C GLY A 89 8.96 11.99 0.12
N GLU A 90 8.77 12.98 0.99
CA GLU A 90 9.64 14.16 1.05
C GLU A 90 10.60 14.12 2.25
N TYR A 91 10.26 13.38 3.30
CA TYR A 91 11.00 13.35 4.55
C TYR A 91 11.44 11.92 4.93
N PRO A 92 12.54 11.78 5.70
CA PRO A 92 13.11 10.47 6.03
C PRO A 92 12.12 9.52 6.72
N ASP A 93 12.27 8.21 6.49
CA ASP A 93 11.45 7.15 7.09
C ASP A 93 9.94 7.42 6.92
N SER A 94 9.53 7.83 5.71
CA SER A 94 8.12 7.97 5.34
C SER A 94 7.81 7.44 3.94
N SER A 95 6.54 7.16 3.70
CA SER A 95 5.96 6.78 2.43
C SER A 95 4.64 7.52 2.25
N THR A 96 4.45 8.04 1.04
CA THR A 96 3.13 8.45 0.57
C THR A 96 2.28 7.23 0.21
N CYS A 97 1.01 7.50 -0.03
CA CYS A 97 -0.03 6.56 -0.40
C CYS A 97 0.09 6.03 -1.84
N ALA A 98 -0.54 4.88 -2.15
CA ALA A 98 -0.50 4.19 -3.45
C ALA A 98 -0.74 5.11 -4.66
N LYS A 99 -1.77 5.95 -4.58
CA LYS A 99 -2.19 6.90 -5.63
C LYS A 99 -1.13 7.87 -6.13
N TYR A 100 -0.07 8.11 -5.37
CA TYR A 100 1.01 9.01 -5.78
C TYR A 100 2.01 8.34 -6.72
N ARG A 101 2.02 7.00 -6.76
CA ARG A 101 3.13 6.22 -7.31
C ARG A 101 2.99 5.86 -8.78
N ASP A 102 1.81 5.95 -9.37
CA ASP A 102 1.55 5.65 -10.80
C ASP A 102 0.71 6.76 -11.47
N LEU A 103 1.05 8.03 -11.22
CA LEU A 103 0.25 9.14 -11.75
C LEU A 103 0.25 9.20 -13.28
N ASN A 104 1.37 8.89 -13.93
CA ASN A 104 1.42 8.76 -15.39
C ASN A 104 0.53 7.62 -15.88
N GLY A 105 0.58 6.44 -15.25
CA GLY A 105 -0.28 5.32 -15.64
C GLY A 105 -1.76 5.67 -15.48
N VAL A 106 -2.13 6.33 -14.36
CA VAL A 106 -3.50 6.83 -14.13
C VAL A 106 -3.96 7.74 -15.25
N ILE A 107 -3.15 8.72 -15.66
CA ILE A 107 -3.51 9.63 -16.76
C ILE A 107 -3.66 8.88 -18.08
N ILE A 108 -2.73 7.99 -18.40
CA ILE A 108 -2.76 7.26 -19.68
C ILE A 108 -3.98 6.33 -19.75
N ARG A 109 -4.31 5.61 -18.68
CA ARG A 109 -5.48 4.71 -18.63
C ARG A 109 -6.81 5.48 -18.60
N SER A 110 -6.90 6.57 -17.84
CA SER A 110 -8.14 7.34 -17.72
C SER A 110 -8.46 8.13 -19.00
N LEU A 111 -7.44 8.64 -19.70
CA LEU A 111 -7.61 9.47 -20.89
C LEU A 111 -7.26 8.74 -22.21
N GLY A 112 -6.92 7.46 -22.16
CA GLY A 112 -6.37 6.74 -23.31
C GLY A 112 -6.24 5.22 -23.11
N SER A 113 -5.06 4.67 -23.43
CA SER A 113 -4.67 3.26 -23.25
C SER A 113 -3.14 3.18 -23.14
N ILE A 114 -2.64 2.38 -22.20
CA ILE A 114 -1.20 2.11 -22.03
C ILE A 114 -0.62 1.44 -23.28
N ALA A 115 -1.27 0.39 -23.78
CA ALA A 115 -0.86 -0.32 -24.98
C ALA A 115 -0.85 0.63 -26.19
N GLY A 116 -1.93 1.37 -26.41
CA GLY A 116 -2.01 2.38 -27.47
C GLY A 116 -0.93 3.45 -27.37
N TYR A 117 -0.66 3.95 -26.16
CA TYR A 117 0.35 4.98 -25.90
C TYR A 117 1.77 4.52 -26.27
N HIS A 118 2.12 3.27 -25.97
CA HIS A 118 3.41 2.70 -26.34
C HIS A 118 3.49 2.30 -27.81
N LEU A 119 2.42 1.73 -28.38
CA LEU A 119 2.35 1.38 -29.80
C LEU A 119 2.50 2.62 -30.70
N ARG A 120 1.89 3.75 -30.34
CA ARG A 120 2.05 5.04 -31.07
C ARG A 120 3.51 5.50 -31.16
N GLN A 121 4.35 5.09 -30.22
CA GLN A 121 5.77 5.45 -30.15
C GLN A 121 6.69 4.36 -30.72
N SER A 122 6.11 3.31 -31.30
CA SER A 122 6.80 2.12 -31.82
C SER A 122 6.96 2.21 -33.33
N SER A 123 7.70 1.26 -33.94
CA SER A 123 7.84 1.23 -35.40
C SER A 123 6.57 0.71 -36.07
N ASP A 124 6.35 1.10 -37.33
CA ASP A 124 5.20 0.64 -38.14
C ASP A 124 5.10 -0.89 -38.18
N LYS A 125 6.25 -1.58 -38.32
CA LYS A 125 6.33 -3.04 -38.24
C LYS A 125 5.77 -3.62 -36.94
N GLN A 126 5.99 -2.97 -35.80
CA GLN A 126 5.44 -3.44 -34.52
C GLN A 126 3.92 -3.24 -34.47
N ILE A 127 3.42 -2.15 -35.05
CA ILE A 127 1.98 -1.88 -35.17
C ILE A 127 1.32 -2.92 -36.09
N GLU A 128 1.94 -3.26 -37.22
CA GLU A 128 1.47 -4.29 -38.14
C GLU A 128 1.37 -5.67 -37.45
N VAL A 129 2.43 -6.10 -36.77
CA VAL A 129 2.43 -7.38 -36.01
C VAL A 129 1.33 -7.38 -34.94
N PHE A 130 1.16 -6.28 -34.21
CA PHE A 130 0.10 -6.18 -33.21
C PHE A 130 -1.30 -6.23 -33.85
N GLN A 131 -1.47 -5.58 -35.00
CA GLN A 131 -2.71 -5.59 -35.78
C GLN A 131 -3.06 -6.99 -36.31
N GLU A 132 -2.09 -7.79 -36.72
CA GLU A 132 -2.32 -9.19 -37.11
C GLU A 132 -2.80 -10.05 -35.93
N LEU A 133 -2.24 -9.80 -34.73
CA LEU A 133 -2.54 -10.60 -33.54
C LEU A 133 -3.87 -10.24 -32.89
N VAL A 134 -4.23 -8.95 -32.86
CA VAL A 134 -5.38 -8.41 -32.09
C VAL A 134 -6.53 -7.94 -32.99
N GLY A 135 -6.27 -7.68 -34.27
CA GLY A 135 -7.22 -7.19 -35.26
C GLY A 135 -7.15 -5.68 -35.50
N SER A 136 -7.32 -5.28 -36.76
CA SER A 136 -7.17 -3.88 -37.23
C SER A 136 -8.07 -2.89 -36.52
N GLN A 137 -9.36 -3.20 -36.35
CA GLN A 137 -10.33 -2.31 -35.71
C GLN A 137 -9.94 -1.98 -34.27
N LYS A 138 -9.50 -2.99 -33.50
CA LYS A 138 -9.04 -2.80 -32.11
C LYS A 138 -7.75 -1.99 -32.07
N THR A 139 -6.77 -2.28 -32.92
CA THR A 139 -5.51 -1.53 -32.97
C THR A 139 -5.75 -0.05 -33.29
N GLN A 140 -6.60 0.24 -34.28
CA GLN A 140 -6.95 1.63 -34.63
C GLN A 140 -7.67 2.35 -33.49
N TYR A 141 -8.59 1.67 -32.79
CA TYR A 141 -9.26 2.22 -31.62
C TYR A 141 -8.27 2.61 -30.50
N LEU A 142 -7.32 1.73 -30.17
CA LEU A 142 -6.30 1.99 -29.15
C LEU A 142 -5.38 3.16 -29.52
N LEU A 143 -4.99 3.26 -30.80
CA LEU A 143 -4.15 4.36 -31.31
C LEU A 143 -4.91 5.70 -31.32
N HIS A 144 -6.18 5.70 -31.73
CA HIS A 144 -7.02 6.90 -31.75
C HIS A 144 -7.24 7.46 -30.34
N LYS A 145 -7.48 6.58 -29.35
CA LYS A 145 -7.65 6.97 -27.94
C LYS A 145 -6.49 7.79 -27.36
N VAL A 146 -5.28 7.62 -27.89
CA VAL A 146 -4.08 8.31 -27.38
C VAL A 146 -3.59 9.42 -28.29
N GLN A 147 -4.34 9.78 -29.34
CA GLN A 147 -3.91 10.74 -30.35
C GLN A 147 -3.64 12.14 -29.77
N SER A 148 -4.46 12.56 -28.81
CA SER A 148 -4.36 13.84 -28.11
C SER A 148 -3.40 13.84 -26.91
N LEU A 149 -2.89 12.67 -26.50
CA LEU A 149 -2.00 12.59 -25.35
C LEU A 149 -0.58 13.05 -25.73
N PRO A 150 -0.01 14.04 -25.00
CA PRO A 150 1.39 14.43 -25.18
C PRO A 150 2.33 13.38 -24.58
N ARG A 151 3.63 13.58 -24.76
CA ARG A 151 4.62 12.73 -24.10
C ARG A 151 4.65 13.03 -22.60
N ILE A 152 4.47 12.00 -21.78
CA ILE A 152 4.43 12.11 -20.32
C ILE A 152 5.78 11.75 -19.70
N ILE A 153 6.24 12.58 -18.76
CA ILE A 153 7.43 12.33 -17.94
C ILE A 153 7.04 12.40 -16.45
N ALA A 154 7.30 11.33 -15.72
CA ALA A 154 7.01 11.22 -14.30
C ALA A 154 8.32 11.22 -13.48
N PRO A 155 8.83 12.39 -13.06
CA PRO A 155 9.98 12.44 -12.16
C PRO A 155 9.59 11.89 -10.78
N GLU A 156 10.44 11.04 -10.21
CA GLU A 156 10.23 10.43 -8.89
C GLU A 156 10.92 11.25 -7.79
N ILE A 157 10.15 11.71 -6.81
CA ILE A 157 10.61 12.46 -5.63
C ILE A 157 10.55 11.53 -4.42
N GLU A 158 11.70 11.23 -3.85
CA GLU A 158 11.86 10.34 -2.68
C GLU A 158 12.40 11.06 -1.45
N SER A 159 12.88 12.29 -1.62
CA SER A 159 13.35 13.17 -0.56
C SER A 159 13.32 14.62 -1.03
N ILE A 160 13.07 15.56 -0.11
CA ILE A 160 13.23 16.99 -0.36
C ILE A 160 14.68 17.46 -0.19
N GLU A 161 15.60 16.58 0.20
CA GLU A 161 17.02 16.93 0.36
C GLU A 161 17.60 17.54 -0.92
N ARG A 162 18.47 18.55 -0.74
CA ARG A 162 19.07 19.34 -1.82
C ARG A 162 19.73 18.48 -2.89
N SER A 163 20.51 17.46 -2.48
CA SER A 163 21.20 16.54 -3.40
C SER A 163 20.23 15.71 -4.26
N HIS A 164 19.17 15.17 -3.65
CA HIS A 164 18.14 14.38 -4.34
C HIS A 164 17.37 15.24 -5.33
N MET A 165 16.89 16.40 -4.90
CA MET A 165 16.12 17.31 -5.77
C MET A 165 16.96 17.83 -6.93
N ARG A 166 18.26 18.11 -6.71
CA ARG A 166 19.19 18.45 -7.79
C ARG A 166 19.26 17.33 -8.82
N HIS A 167 19.41 16.09 -8.38
CA HIS A 167 19.44 14.93 -9.27
C HIS A 167 18.15 14.80 -10.08
N VAL A 168 16.99 14.92 -9.43
CA VAL A 168 15.67 14.84 -10.09
C VAL A 168 15.53 15.92 -11.16
N CYS A 169 15.86 17.17 -10.85
CA CYS A 169 15.80 18.29 -11.80
C CYS A 169 16.73 18.08 -13.01
N PHE A 170 17.97 17.66 -12.78
CA PHE A 170 18.94 17.42 -13.85
C PHE A 170 18.54 16.25 -14.74
N LYS A 171 18.05 15.16 -14.13
CA LYS A 171 17.51 14.00 -14.86
C LYS A 171 16.30 14.40 -15.70
N LEU A 172 15.39 15.20 -15.14
CA LEU A 172 14.22 15.71 -15.84
C LEU A 172 14.63 16.55 -17.05
N TYR A 173 15.56 17.49 -16.88
CA TYR A 173 16.10 18.29 -17.99
C TYR A 173 16.65 17.39 -19.11
N ARG A 174 17.45 16.37 -18.76
CA ARG A 174 17.97 15.40 -19.72
C ARG A 174 16.85 14.62 -20.41
N ASP A 175 15.81 14.22 -19.68
CA ASP A 175 14.69 13.48 -20.24
C ASP A 175 13.84 14.35 -21.18
N ILE A 176 13.73 15.66 -20.92
CA ILE A 176 13.09 16.64 -21.80
C ILE A 176 13.92 16.84 -23.08
N MET A 177 15.23 17.06 -22.95
CA MET A 177 16.11 17.42 -24.08
C MET A 177 16.57 16.22 -24.93
N GLY A 178 16.56 15.01 -24.38
CA GLY A 178 17.08 13.79 -25.04
C GLY A 178 18.62 13.72 -25.08
N LYS A 179 19.18 12.55 -25.41
CA LYS A 179 20.65 12.31 -25.52
C LYS A 179 21.24 12.78 -26.87
N GLY A 180 20.92 13.97 -27.37
CA GLY A 180 21.46 14.47 -28.65
C GLY A 180 22.99 14.58 -28.66
N ASN A 181 23.66 14.12 -29.73
CA ASN A 181 25.10 14.26 -30.02
C ASN A 181 25.53 15.72 -30.32
N GLY A 182 24.93 16.72 -29.67
CA GLY A 182 25.26 18.13 -29.85
C GLY A 182 25.06 18.87 -28.53
N LYS A 183 26.13 19.52 -28.05
CA LYS A 183 26.30 20.32 -26.82
C LYS A 183 25.00 20.65 -26.05
N GLU A 184 25.00 20.35 -24.75
CA GLU A 184 23.93 20.78 -23.82
C GLU A 184 23.58 22.26 -24.06
N LYS A 185 22.29 22.56 -24.24
CA LYS A 185 21.82 23.95 -24.49
C LYS A 185 22.13 24.88 -23.33
N PHE A 186 22.13 24.32 -22.11
CA PHE A 186 22.55 24.98 -20.88
C PHE A 186 23.86 24.39 -20.40
N THR A 187 24.78 25.23 -19.93
CA THR A 187 25.96 24.76 -19.22
C THR A 187 25.57 24.14 -17.89
N LYS A 188 26.43 23.28 -17.34
CA LYS A 188 26.25 22.75 -15.99
C LYS A 188 26.00 23.87 -14.98
N GLU A 189 26.76 24.96 -15.06
CA GLU A 189 26.62 26.13 -14.18
C GLU A 189 25.24 26.78 -14.28
N GLN A 190 24.68 26.93 -15.48
CA GLN A 190 23.32 27.46 -15.65
C GLN A 190 22.27 26.54 -15.03
N LEU A 191 22.43 25.22 -15.15
CA LEU A 191 21.54 24.25 -14.50
C LEU A 191 21.66 24.31 -12.96
N GLU A 192 22.88 24.47 -12.43
CA GLU A 192 23.10 24.64 -10.98
C GLU A 192 22.41 25.92 -10.48
N ASN A 193 22.65 27.06 -11.13
CA ASN A 193 22.09 28.34 -10.71
C ASN A 193 20.55 28.31 -10.73
N ALA A 194 19.96 27.74 -11.79
CA ALA A 194 18.51 27.58 -11.89
C ALA A 194 17.93 26.68 -10.79
N PHE A 195 18.65 25.61 -10.42
CA PHE A 195 18.24 24.70 -9.34
C PHE A 195 18.38 25.35 -7.96
N GLU A 196 19.53 25.95 -7.66
CA GLU A 196 19.79 26.60 -6.37
C GLU A 196 18.80 27.72 -6.12
N GLU A 197 18.51 28.56 -7.12
CA GLU A 197 17.46 29.59 -6.99
C GLU A 197 16.08 28.99 -6.71
N ALA A 198 15.71 27.92 -7.43
CA ALA A 198 14.42 27.25 -7.24
C ALA A 198 14.32 26.64 -5.82
N TYR A 199 15.37 25.99 -5.35
CA TYR A 199 15.42 25.37 -4.03
C TYR A 199 15.37 26.41 -2.91
N GLU A 200 16.17 27.48 -3.03
CA GLU A 200 16.18 28.59 -2.07
C GLU A 200 14.82 29.27 -1.98
N ILE A 201 14.12 29.51 -3.10
CA ILE A 201 12.80 30.15 -3.08
C ILE A 201 11.72 29.26 -2.46
N ILE A 202 11.68 27.99 -2.83
CA ILE A 202 10.57 27.09 -2.47
C ILE A 202 10.76 26.46 -1.09
N VAL A 203 11.98 26.05 -0.75
CA VAL A 203 12.28 25.29 0.47
C VAL A 203 12.81 26.20 1.57
N VAL A 204 13.78 27.09 1.27
CA VAL A 204 14.48 27.88 2.30
C VAL A 204 13.74 29.17 2.64
N LYS A 205 13.30 29.96 1.64
CA LYS A 205 12.62 31.25 1.81
C LYS A 205 11.16 31.12 2.24
N LYS A 206 10.70 29.94 2.66
CA LYS A 206 9.38 29.83 3.30
C LYS A 206 9.41 30.58 4.63
N ARG A 207 8.77 31.74 4.59
CA ARG A 207 8.78 32.80 5.60
C ARG A 207 8.17 32.36 6.92
N ASP A 208 8.58 33.07 7.95
CA ASP A 208 8.11 33.12 9.34
C ASP A 208 6.62 33.49 9.51
N GLN A 209 5.75 33.08 8.56
CA GLN A 209 4.31 33.34 8.55
C GLN A 209 3.65 32.79 9.81
N TYR A 210 4.16 31.67 10.33
CA TYR A 210 3.73 31.11 11.60
C TYR A 210 3.89 32.11 12.76
N GLN A 211 5.08 32.68 12.95
CA GLN A 211 5.34 33.63 14.04
C GLN A 211 4.53 34.92 13.88
N GLN A 212 4.37 35.39 12.63
CA GLN A 212 3.52 36.55 12.33
C GLN A 212 2.06 36.31 12.70
N LYS A 213 1.51 35.12 12.37
CA LYS A 213 0.14 34.74 12.74
C LYS A 213 -0.03 34.58 14.26
N LEU A 214 1.01 34.12 14.96
CA LEU A 214 1.00 34.01 16.41
C LEU A 214 1.11 35.35 17.15
N ALA A 215 1.68 36.38 16.53
CA ALA A 215 1.92 37.66 17.21
C ALA A 215 0.64 38.32 17.77
N ASN A 216 -0.54 38.04 17.18
CA ASN A 216 -1.81 38.55 17.68
C ASN A 216 -2.47 37.53 18.63
N GLU A 217 -2.43 37.81 19.94
CA GLU A 217 -3.04 36.96 20.97
C GLU A 217 -4.56 37.05 21.04
N GLU A 218 -5.15 38.15 20.60
CA GLU A 218 -6.59 38.42 20.66
C GLU A 218 -7.40 37.75 19.55
N LYS A 219 -6.72 37.22 18.53
CA LYS A 219 -7.36 36.47 17.47
C LYS A 219 -7.62 35.03 17.89
N ILE A 220 -8.68 34.48 17.34
CA ILE A 220 -8.97 33.04 17.39
C ILE A 220 -7.90 32.34 16.55
N ARG A 221 -7.33 31.25 17.10
CA ARG A 221 -6.31 30.44 16.46
C ARG A 221 -6.84 29.04 16.22
N LEU A 222 -6.85 28.62 14.96
CA LEU A 222 -7.42 27.33 14.54
C LEU A 222 -6.38 26.54 13.75
N ALA A 223 -6.09 25.31 14.18
CA ALA A 223 -5.30 24.38 13.39
C ALA A 223 -6.21 23.52 12.49
N ILE A 224 -5.92 23.46 11.19
CA ILE A 224 -6.55 22.51 10.26
C ILE A 224 -5.52 21.43 9.91
N VAL A 225 -5.82 20.20 10.31
CA VAL A 225 -4.99 19.01 10.07
C VAL A 225 -5.56 18.23 8.90
N GLY A 226 -4.75 17.98 7.88
CA GLY A 226 -5.14 17.22 6.71
C GLY A 226 -4.04 17.23 5.66
N ARG A 227 -4.29 16.56 4.54
CA ARG A 227 -3.30 16.51 3.45
C ARG A 227 -3.22 17.83 2.70
N HIS A 228 -2.06 18.08 2.10
CA HIS A 228 -1.79 19.37 1.46
C HIS A 228 -2.80 19.78 0.39
N TYR A 229 -3.24 18.82 -0.43
CA TYR A 229 -4.22 19.12 -1.46
C TYR A 229 -5.64 19.30 -0.90
N LEU A 230 -5.97 18.80 0.30
CA LEU A 230 -7.27 19.03 0.93
C LEU A 230 -7.31 20.40 1.61
N THR A 231 -6.26 20.74 2.36
CA THR A 231 -6.21 22.02 3.11
C THR A 231 -6.14 23.23 2.17
N GLU A 232 -5.53 23.07 0.99
CA GLU A 232 -5.30 24.16 0.04
C GLU A 232 -6.24 24.19 -1.17
N ASP A 233 -7.08 23.17 -1.36
CA ASP A 233 -8.07 23.15 -2.44
C ASP A 233 -9.47 23.35 -1.87
N PRO A 234 -10.09 24.52 -2.11
CA PRO A 234 -11.39 24.83 -1.54
C PRO A 234 -12.52 23.96 -2.10
N ALA A 235 -12.39 23.45 -3.33
CA ALA A 235 -13.39 22.55 -3.91
C ALA A 235 -13.37 21.17 -3.24
N LEU A 236 -12.24 20.76 -2.67
CA LEU A 236 -12.07 19.50 -1.93
C LEU A 236 -12.44 19.62 -0.44
N SER A 237 -12.70 20.83 0.05
CA SER A 237 -12.84 21.11 1.48
C SER A 237 -13.98 22.06 1.82
N ALA A 238 -14.95 22.22 0.90
CA ALA A 238 -16.09 23.13 1.04
C ALA A 238 -15.69 24.53 1.55
N ASP A 239 -14.61 25.09 0.98
CA ASP A 239 -14.05 26.39 1.36
C ASP A 239 -13.66 26.56 2.86
N ILE A 240 -13.49 25.48 3.63
CA ILE A 240 -13.32 25.54 5.10
C ILE A 240 -12.22 26.53 5.55
N LYS A 241 -11.02 26.45 4.95
CA LYS A 241 -9.90 27.35 5.27
C LYS A 241 -10.24 28.80 4.95
N LYS A 242 -10.82 29.06 3.77
CA LYS A 242 -11.22 30.41 3.34
C LYS A 242 -12.33 30.99 4.22
N TYR A 243 -13.28 30.16 4.62
CA TYR A 243 -14.39 30.55 5.48
C TYR A 243 -13.90 31.14 6.81
N PHE A 244 -13.04 30.41 7.53
CA PHE A 244 -12.52 30.86 8.83
C PHE A 244 -11.61 32.09 8.70
N ILE A 245 -10.76 32.15 7.67
CA ILE A 245 -9.93 33.34 7.38
C ILE A 245 -10.82 34.58 7.16
N LYS A 246 -11.91 34.45 6.37
CA LYS A 246 -12.86 35.54 6.11
C LYS A 246 -13.55 36.04 7.39
N LYS A 247 -13.70 35.17 8.39
CA LYS A 247 -14.27 35.50 9.72
C LYS A 247 -13.23 36.04 10.72
N GLY A 248 -11.99 36.29 10.29
CA GLY A 248 -10.94 36.88 11.12
C GLY A 248 -10.18 35.88 11.99
N VAL A 249 -10.31 34.58 11.74
CA VAL A 249 -9.58 33.52 12.44
C VAL A 249 -8.19 33.35 11.83
N GLU A 250 -7.17 33.24 12.67
CA GLU A 250 -5.83 32.82 12.25
C GLU A 250 -5.81 31.30 12.06
N VAL A 251 -5.74 30.88 10.79
CA VAL A 251 -5.73 29.46 10.43
C VAL A 251 -4.31 28.99 10.19
N PHE A 252 -3.95 27.91 10.89
CA PHE A 252 -2.67 27.22 10.82
C PHE A 252 -2.84 25.88 10.12
N THR A 253 -1.91 25.59 9.22
CA THR A 253 -1.79 24.34 8.49
C THR A 253 -0.32 23.93 8.51
N ILE A 254 -0.03 22.68 8.22
CA ILE A 254 1.36 22.19 8.23
C ILE A 254 2.28 22.96 7.29
N GLN A 255 1.74 23.53 6.21
CA GLN A 255 2.48 24.30 5.21
C GLN A 255 3.00 25.63 5.74
N ASP A 256 2.43 26.13 6.83
CA ASP A 256 2.84 27.37 7.49
C ASP A 256 4.11 27.17 8.32
N ILE A 257 4.53 25.92 8.58
CA ILE A 257 5.62 25.58 9.51
C ILE A 257 6.79 24.92 8.76
N PRO A 258 8.02 25.46 8.86
CA PRO A 258 9.21 24.82 8.32
C PRO A 258 9.46 23.45 8.97
N PHE A 259 9.83 22.44 8.17
CA PHE A 259 10.05 21.08 8.67
C PHE A 259 11.08 20.99 9.79
N GLU A 260 12.13 21.82 9.78
CA GLU A 260 13.14 21.83 10.85
C GLU A 260 12.54 22.10 12.24
N GLN A 261 11.43 22.84 12.34
CA GLN A 261 10.72 23.05 13.61
C GLN A 261 9.91 21.81 14.05
N LEU A 262 9.43 21.02 13.09
CA LEU A 262 8.66 19.80 13.32
C LEU A 262 9.56 18.57 13.55
N LYS A 263 10.82 18.63 13.14
CA LYS A 263 11.76 17.50 13.07
C LYS A 263 11.87 16.71 14.36
N GLN A 264 11.96 17.39 15.50
CA GLN A 264 12.07 16.73 16.82
C GLN A 264 10.83 15.90 17.17
N TYR A 265 9.64 16.38 16.82
CA TYR A 265 8.37 15.68 17.04
C TYR A 265 8.21 14.56 16.02
N TYR A 266 8.53 14.84 14.76
CA TYR A 266 8.50 13.90 13.65
C TYR A 266 9.32 12.63 13.91
N GLN A 267 10.51 12.77 14.49
CA GLN A 267 11.42 11.66 14.78
C GLN A 267 10.93 10.74 15.91
N GLN A 268 10.08 11.23 16.79
CA GLN A 268 9.54 10.44 17.91
C GLN A 268 8.35 9.56 17.50
N ILE A 269 7.76 9.82 16.34
CA ILE A 269 6.54 9.15 15.91
C ILE A 269 6.88 7.80 15.27
N ASN A 270 6.37 6.75 15.90
CA ASN A 270 6.42 5.40 15.37
C ASN A 270 5.39 5.20 14.23
N GLY A 271 5.69 5.73 13.05
CA GLY A 271 4.86 5.61 11.85
C GLY A 271 5.71 5.66 10.59
N PHE A 272 5.09 5.31 9.46
CA PHE A 272 5.73 5.38 8.13
C PHE A 272 4.90 6.16 7.11
N TYR A 273 3.61 6.44 7.37
CA TYR A 273 2.86 7.33 6.48
C TYR A 273 3.33 8.77 6.67
N ASP A 274 3.69 9.44 5.57
CA ASP A 274 4.12 10.85 5.62
C ASP A 274 3.07 11.71 6.33
N THR A 275 1.81 11.58 5.95
CA THR A 275 0.70 12.36 6.53
C THR A 275 0.43 12.01 8.00
N HIS A 276 0.73 10.78 8.42
CA HIS A 276 0.67 10.38 9.84
C HIS A 276 1.70 11.16 10.64
N LYS A 277 2.97 10.99 10.29
CA LYS A 277 4.11 11.53 11.04
C LYS A 277 4.09 13.04 11.04
N LEU A 278 3.87 13.63 9.87
CA LEU A 278 3.75 15.07 9.70
C LEU A 278 2.52 15.63 10.43
N GLY A 279 1.38 14.93 10.38
CA GLY A 279 0.15 15.33 11.05
C GLY A 279 0.28 15.36 12.56
N LEU A 280 0.79 14.28 13.18
CA LEU A 280 1.06 14.25 14.62
C LEU A 280 2.12 15.27 15.03
N ALA A 281 3.22 15.38 14.28
CA ALA A 281 4.26 16.37 14.58
C ALA A 281 3.72 17.81 14.55
N PHE A 282 2.87 18.10 13.58
CA PHE A 282 2.16 19.37 13.49
C PHE A 282 1.22 19.59 14.68
N ILE A 283 0.40 18.58 15.03
CA ILE A 283 -0.51 18.63 16.19
C ILE A 283 0.27 18.93 17.46
N ASP A 284 1.33 18.18 17.74
CA ASP A 284 2.16 18.33 18.94
C ASP A 284 2.81 19.70 19.02
N TYR A 285 3.32 20.19 17.89
CA TYR A 285 3.97 21.48 17.82
C TYR A 285 2.99 22.62 18.12
N VAL A 286 1.77 22.61 17.55
CA VAL A 286 0.81 23.72 17.70
C VAL A 286 -0.15 23.57 18.89
N PHE A 287 -0.12 22.45 19.61
CA PHE A 287 -1.14 22.06 20.60
C PHE A 287 -1.53 23.15 21.60
N GLU A 288 -0.53 23.73 22.26
CA GLU A 288 -0.75 24.77 23.27
C GLU A 288 -1.09 26.14 22.67
N GLN A 289 -0.84 26.32 21.38
CA GLN A 289 -0.84 27.62 20.72
C GLN A 289 -2.20 27.94 20.06
N VAL A 290 -3.05 26.94 19.87
CA VAL A 290 -4.35 27.04 19.18
C VAL A 290 -5.54 26.84 20.12
N ASP A 291 -6.68 27.44 19.76
CA ASP A 291 -7.93 27.38 20.51
C ASP A 291 -8.73 26.09 20.21
N GLY A 292 -8.45 25.45 19.08
CA GLY A 292 -9.02 24.16 18.71
C GLY A 292 -8.48 23.62 17.38
N PHE A 293 -8.93 22.43 17.03
CA PHE A 293 -8.50 21.70 15.85
C PHE A 293 -9.67 21.32 14.94
N ILE A 294 -9.42 21.33 13.63
CA ILE A 294 -10.27 20.65 12.66
C ILE A 294 -9.43 19.62 11.92
N VAL A 295 -9.83 18.35 11.95
CA VAL A 295 -9.21 17.28 11.18
C VAL A 295 -10.07 16.99 9.95
N ILE A 296 -9.48 17.12 8.76
CA ILE A 296 -10.17 16.90 7.49
C ILE A 296 -9.64 15.67 6.76
N GLY A 297 -10.55 14.93 6.13
CA GLY A 297 -10.24 13.81 5.25
C GLY A 297 -11.15 13.79 4.02
N SER A 298 -10.88 12.87 3.11
CA SER A 298 -11.74 12.64 1.95
C SER A 298 -12.31 11.23 1.96
N PHE A 299 -13.59 11.09 1.64
CA PHE A 299 -14.22 9.78 1.48
C PHE A 299 -13.53 8.98 0.35
N GLY A 300 -13.40 7.67 0.57
CA GLY A 300 -12.66 6.80 -0.35
C GLY A 300 -11.13 6.91 -0.25
N CYS A 301 -10.60 7.71 0.68
CA CYS A 301 -9.16 7.78 0.96
C CYS A 301 -8.80 6.88 2.16
N HIS A 302 -8.26 5.67 1.94
CA HIS A 302 -8.01 4.72 3.05
C HIS A 302 -7.16 5.24 4.18
N PRO A 303 -6.05 5.96 3.94
CA PRO A 303 -5.25 6.39 5.07
C PRO A 303 -6.00 7.43 5.90
N ASP A 304 -6.97 8.16 5.32
CA ASP A 304 -7.81 9.11 6.05
C ASP A 304 -8.91 8.38 6.86
N ALA A 305 -9.29 7.16 6.44
CA ALA A 305 -10.19 6.28 7.23
C ALA A 305 -9.57 5.89 8.58
N PHE A 306 -8.24 5.87 8.69
CA PHE A 306 -7.52 5.74 9.96
C PHE A 306 -7.22 7.10 10.60
N GLN A 307 -6.58 8.00 9.84
CA GLN A 307 -5.97 9.22 10.38
C GLN A 307 -6.97 10.20 10.98
N VAL A 308 -8.15 10.36 10.38
CA VAL A 308 -9.12 11.34 10.87
C VAL A 308 -9.57 11.00 12.29
N GLU A 309 -9.94 9.74 12.51
CA GLU A 309 -10.35 9.25 13.83
C GLU A 309 -9.16 9.25 14.79
N TYR A 310 -8.01 8.69 14.38
CA TYR A 310 -6.80 8.60 15.19
C TYR A 310 -6.32 9.96 15.71
N PHE A 311 -6.21 10.97 14.83
CA PHE A 311 -5.82 12.32 15.24
C PHE A 311 -6.87 12.97 16.14
N SER A 312 -8.15 12.82 15.82
CA SER A 312 -9.22 13.41 16.63
C SER A 312 -9.25 12.83 18.04
N GLN A 313 -9.03 11.52 18.17
CA GLN A 313 -8.95 10.85 19.46
C GLN A 313 -7.71 11.33 20.23
N TYR A 314 -6.54 11.35 19.57
CA TYR A 314 -5.28 11.83 20.14
C TYR A 314 -5.38 13.27 20.70
N ILE A 315 -6.04 14.18 19.97
CA ILE A 315 -6.25 15.57 20.42
C ILE A 315 -7.23 15.64 21.58
N ARG A 316 -8.35 14.88 21.50
CA ARG A 316 -9.42 14.89 22.50
C ARG A 316 -8.95 14.37 23.85
N GLU A 317 -8.17 13.30 23.87
CA GLU A 317 -7.60 12.72 25.11
C GLU A 317 -6.69 13.69 25.86
N ARG A 318 -6.06 14.63 25.15
CA ARG A 318 -5.24 15.69 25.73
C ARG A 318 -6.04 16.94 26.11
N GLY A 319 -7.37 16.89 26.00
CA GLY A 319 -8.27 17.93 26.50
C GLY A 319 -8.51 19.13 25.56
N LYS A 320 -8.09 19.06 24.29
CA LYS A 320 -8.37 20.12 23.30
C LYS A 320 -9.63 19.82 22.46
N PRO A 321 -10.44 20.85 22.13
CA PRO A 321 -11.60 20.66 21.26
C PRO A 321 -11.16 20.36 19.82
N VAL A 322 -11.82 19.39 19.21
CA VAL A 322 -11.52 18.93 17.85
C VAL A 322 -12.78 18.52 17.11
N TRP A 323 -12.89 18.95 15.86
CA TRP A 323 -13.97 18.58 14.95
C TRP A 323 -13.41 17.81 13.75
N THR A 324 -14.21 16.89 13.21
CA THR A 324 -13.85 16.11 12.04
C THR A 324 -14.78 16.40 10.86
N PHE A 325 -14.21 16.52 9.67
CA PHE A 325 -14.96 16.60 8.41
C PHE A 325 -14.41 15.63 7.39
N LYS A 326 -15.30 14.90 6.73
CA LYS A 326 -14.98 14.05 5.59
C LYS A 326 -15.73 14.59 4.38
N PHE A 327 -15.00 14.88 3.31
CA PHE A 327 -15.55 15.44 2.08
C PHE A 327 -15.67 14.36 1.01
N ASP A 328 -16.79 14.36 0.31
CA ASP A 328 -17.08 13.50 -0.83
C ASP A 328 -17.51 14.32 -2.05
N GLU A 329 -17.93 13.65 -3.12
CA GLU A 329 -18.33 14.29 -4.36
C GLU A 329 -19.71 14.96 -4.30
N GLN A 330 -20.59 14.47 -3.43
CA GLN A 330 -21.98 14.93 -3.32
C GLN A 330 -22.14 16.08 -2.30
N THR A 331 -21.10 16.37 -1.53
CA THR A 331 -21.11 17.41 -0.50
C THR A 331 -21.28 18.83 -1.06
N GLY A 332 -22.52 19.31 -1.14
CA GLY A 332 -22.84 20.71 -1.37
C GLY A 332 -22.41 21.60 -0.19
N GLY A 333 -21.73 22.73 -0.46
CA GLY A 333 -21.13 23.59 0.58
C GLY A 333 -22.12 24.20 1.59
N VAL A 334 -23.40 24.28 1.26
CA VAL A 334 -24.43 24.93 2.12
C VAL A 334 -24.58 24.24 3.47
N GLY A 335 -24.52 22.91 3.52
CA GLY A 335 -24.65 22.15 4.79
C GLY A 335 -23.46 22.30 5.74
N PHE A 336 -22.27 22.65 5.21
CA PHE A 336 -21.06 22.81 6.02
C PHE A 336 -20.98 24.17 6.71
N HIS A 337 -21.47 25.23 6.08
CA HIS A 337 -21.37 26.58 6.62
C HIS A 337 -22.04 26.73 7.99
N THR A 338 -23.23 26.13 8.20
CA THR A 338 -23.90 26.14 9.51
C THR A 338 -23.04 25.50 10.59
N ARG A 339 -22.39 24.36 10.28
CA ARG A 339 -21.46 23.69 11.21
C ARG A 339 -20.23 24.55 11.48
N PHE A 340 -19.70 25.25 10.47
CA PHE A 340 -18.57 26.17 10.65
C PHE A 340 -18.92 27.37 11.53
N GLU A 341 -20.12 27.95 11.42
CA GLU A 341 -20.61 29.00 12.33
C GLU A 341 -20.67 28.50 13.78
N THR A 342 -21.20 27.28 14.01
CA THR A 342 -21.25 26.69 15.35
C THR A 342 -19.84 26.52 15.94
N ILE A 343 -18.90 25.99 15.14
CA ILE A 343 -17.49 25.82 15.56
C ILE A 343 -16.86 27.17 15.89
N LEU A 344 -17.11 28.21 15.09
CA LEU A 344 -16.61 29.55 15.36
C LEU A 344 -17.08 30.09 16.73
N GLY A 345 -18.32 29.78 17.12
CA GLY A 345 -18.85 30.10 18.45
C GLY A 345 -18.03 29.45 19.58
N PHE A 346 -17.78 28.14 19.49
CA PHE A 346 -16.97 27.42 20.48
C PHE A 346 -15.51 27.90 20.53
N LEU A 347 -14.93 28.21 19.38
CA LEU A 347 -13.56 28.73 19.30
C LEU A 347 -13.42 30.12 19.95
N LYS A 348 -14.44 30.98 19.86
CA LYS A 348 -14.46 32.28 20.57
C LYS A 348 -14.36 32.08 22.08
N GLN A 349 -15.15 31.15 22.63
CA GLN A 349 -15.11 30.83 24.06
C GLN A 349 -13.70 30.34 24.47
N LYS A 350 -13.10 29.44 23.69
CA LYS A 350 -11.77 28.89 23.99
C LYS A 350 -10.64 29.92 23.89
N ARG A 351 -10.75 30.84 22.94
CA ARG A 351 -9.87 32.00 22.87
C ARG A 351 -9.97 32.85 24.14
N ASP A 352 -11.19 33.14 24.61
CA ASP A 352 -11.39 33.96 25.80
C ASP A 352 -10.80 33.28 27.05
N GLU A 353 -10.99 31.97 27.19
CA GLU A 353 -10.32 31.15 28.22
C GLU A 353 -8.79 31.23 28.11
N ARG A 354 -8.21 31.12 26.91
CA ARG A 354 -6.76 31.25 26.70
C ARG A 354 -6.24 32.63 27.09
N ILE A 355 -6.92 33.70 26.70
CA ILE A 355 -6.53 35.09 27.05
C ILE A 355 -6.60 35.29 28.57
N GLN A 356 -7.63 34.76 29.23
CA GLN A 356 -7.74 34.80 30.69
C GLN A 356 -6.61 34.01 31.36
N ASN A 357 -6.33 32.79 30.90
CA ASN A 357 -5.28 31.94 31.47
C ASN A 357 -3.87 32.52 31.25
N ASN A 358 -3.57 33.10 30.09
CA ASN A 358 -2.28 33.78 29.85
C ASN A 358 -2.09 34.99 30.79
N ARG A 359 -3.17 35.71 31.13
CA ARG A 359 -3.12 36.81 32.12
C ARG A 359 -2.85 36.32 33.55
N VAL A 360 -3.32 35.11 33.90
CA VAL A 360 -3.09 34.47 35.21
C VAL A 360 -1.68 33.85 35.30
N ILE A 361 -1.16 33.26 34.21
CA ILE A 361 0.19 32.66 34.18
C ILE A 361 1.29 33.72 34.30
N LEU A 362 1.05 34.96 33.86
CA LEU A 362 1.96 36.11 34.09
C LEU A 362 2.08 36.53 35.57
N THR A 363 1.23 36.00 36.47
CA THR A 363 1.29 36.26 37.93
C THR A 363 1.67 35.05 38.77
N SER A 364 1.82 33.86 38.18
CA SER A 364 2.33 32.69 38.90
C SER A 364 3.14 31.80 37.97
N SER A 365 4.46 31.94 38.04
CA SER A 365 5.39 30.96 37.51
C SER A 365 5.31 29.69 38.38
N LEU A 366 4.67 28.64 37.86
CA LEU A 366 4.77 27.30 38.44
C LEU A 366 5.10 26.24 37.38
N GLU A 367 6.14 25.53 37.79
CA GLU A 367 6.80 24.29 37.38
C GLU A 367 6.07 23.33 36.45
N LYS A 368 6.85 22.76 35.52
CA LYS A 368 6.47 21.66 34.64
C LYS A 368 6.42 20.35 35.41
N ASN A 369 5.27 19.69 35.41
CA ASN A 369 5.17 18.31 35.85
C ASN A 369 5.96 17.38 34.91
N PRO A 370 6.75 16.44 35.44
CA PRO A 370 7.36 15.41 34.62
C PRO A 370 6.29 14.43 34.14
N VAL A 371 6.34 14.11 32.85
CA VAL A 371 5.62 12.98 32.27
C VAL A 371 6.18 11.72 32.93
N VAL A 372 5.35 11.07 33.75
CA VAL A 372 5.64 9.73 34.27
C VAL A 372 5.69 8.78 33.08
N LYS A 373 6.91 8.37 32.70
CA LYS A 373 7.08 7.13 31.94
C LYS A 373 6.78 6.00 32.92
N GLU A 374 5.62 5.37 32.78
CA GLU A 374 5.41 4.03 33.31
C GLU A 374 6.39 3.10 32.59
N VAL A 375 7.56 2.91 33.19
CA VAL A 375 8.44 1.80 32.88
C VAL A 375 7.85 0.61 33.63
N ALA A 376 7.03 -0.18 32.92
CA ALA A 376 6.50 -1.42 33.44
C ALA A 376 7.66 -2.40 33.71
N GLN A 377 8.02 -2.56 34.98
CA GLN A 377 8.74 -3.73 35.48
C GLN A 377 7.81 -4.94 35.40
N GLN A 378 7.79 -5.69 34.30
CA GLN A 378 6.97 -6.90 34.21
C GLN A 378 7.74 -8.01 33.48
N GLY A 379 8.73 -8.57 34.18
CA GLY A 379 9.59 -9.64 33.67
C GLY A 379 9.18 -11.08 34.05
N ASN A 380 8.13 -11.29 34.86
CA ASN A 380 7.88 -12.60 35.49
C ASN A 380 6.55 -13.30 35.13
N LEU A 381 5.70 -12.73 34.26
CA LEU A 381 4.45 -13.38 33.88
C LEU A 381 4.67 -14.40 32.75
N ARG A 382 3.98 -15.56 32.82
CA ARG A 382 4.01 -16.56 31.75
C ARG A 382 3.41 -15.96 30.46
N PRO A 383 4.13 -15.97 29.33
CA PRO A 383 3.64 -15.39 28.09
C PRO A 383 2.62 -16.29 27.38
N ILE A 384 1.70 -15.70 26.63
CA ILE A 384 0.83 -16.39 25.67
C ILE A 384 0.85 -15.59 24.36
N PHE A 385 1.14 -16.26 23.26
CA PHE A 385 1.24 -15.67 21.92
C PHE A 385 -0.04 -15.89 21.12
N ILE A 386 -0.57 -14.81 20.55
CA ILE A 386 -1.74 -14.80 19.67
C ILE A 386 -1.42 -14.05 18.37
N TRP A 387 -2.17 -14.27 17.30
CA TRP A 387 -2.06 -13.55 16.03
C TRP A 387 -3.43 -13.46 15.35
N PRO A 388 -3.67 -12.53 14.41
CA PRO A 388 -4.90 -12.53 13.62
C PRO A 388 -4.93 -13.69 12.62
N HIS A 389 -6.08 -14.32 12.43
CA HIS A 389 -6.27 -15.30 11.36
C HIS A 389 -6.14 -14.62 9.99
N MET A 390 -5.17 -15.05 9.19
CA MET A 390 -4.94 -14.58 7.81
C MET A 390 -4.93 -15.74 6.80
N GLY A 391 -5.73 -16.76 7.07
CA GLY A 391 -5.89 -17.96 6.24
C GLY A 391 -5.17 -19.20 6.80
N PRO A 392 -5.58 -20.42 6.41
CA PRO A 392 -5.02 -21.65 6.98
C PRO A 392 -3.52 -21.82 6.72
N GLY A 393 -3.00 -21.33 5.59
CA GLY A 393 -1.59 -21.43 5.24
C GLY A 393 -0.66 -20.72 6.23
N ILE A 394 -1.04 -19.53 6.75
CA ILE A 394 -0.23 -18.84 7.75
C ILE A 394 -0.31 -19.53 9.11
N ASP A 395 -1.49 -20.07 9.46
CA ASP A 395 -1.71 -20.76 10.74
C ASP A 395 -0.86 -22.04 10.80
N LEU A 396 -0.86 -22.84 9.73
CA LEU A 396 -0.01 -24.03 9.60
C LEU A 396 1.48 -23.67 9.72
N LEU A 397 1.92 -22.60 9.05
CA LEU A 397 3.31 -22.14 9.10
C LEU A 397 3.73 -21.71 10.52
N LEU A 398 2.92 -20.87 11.18
CA LEU A 398 3.25 -20.33 12.50
C LEU A 398 3.17 -21.39 13.59
N LYS A 399 2.13 -22.24 13.60
CA LYS A 399 2.03 -23.38 14.52
C LYS A 399 3.23 -24.30 14.41
N GLU A 400 3.66 -24.60 13.18
CA GLU A 400 4.81 -25.47 12.94
C GLU A 400 6.12 -24.83 13.44
N ILE A 401 6.34 -23.53 13.19
CA ILE A 401 7.50 -22.83 13.73
C ILE A 401 7.52 -22.92 15.27
N TRP A 402 6.38 -22.73 15.93
CA TRP A 402 6.29 -22.84 17.40
C TRP A 402 6.55 -24.26 17.90
N TYR A 403 6.06 -25.27 17.18
CA TYR A 403 6.34 -26.67 17.49
C TYR A 403 7.84 -26.98 17.40
N GLN A 404 8.50 -26.59 16.31
CA GLN A 404 9.95 -26.79 16.13
C GLN A 404 10.79 -26.05 17.18
N LEU A 405 10.25 -24.96 17.74
CA LEU A 405 10.85 -24.21 18.85
C LEU A 405 10.54 -24.78 20.25
N GLY A 406 9.68 -25.79 20.37
CA GLY A 406 9.25 -26.34 21.67
C GLY A 406 8.44 -25.33 22.47
N LEU A 407 7.64 -24.50 21.80
CA LEU A 407 6.86 -23.40 22.38
C LEU A 407 5.35 -23.60 22.25
N GLN A 408 4.87 -24.78 21.87
CA GLN A 408 3.46 -25.08 21.62
C GLN A 408 2.55 -24.76 22.83
N ASN A 409 3.07 -24.91 24.05
CA ASN A 409 2.35 -24.61 25.31
C ASN A 409 2.21 -23.12 25.64
N TYR A 410 2.76 -22.25 24.80
CA TYR A 410 2.68 -20.79 24.91
C TYR A 410 1.87 -20.19 23.75
N LEU A 411 1.29 -21.02 22.89
CA LEU A 411 0.57 -20.60 21.69
C LEU A 411 -0.93 -20.71 21.91
N TYR A 412 -1.67 -19.66 21.53
CA TYR A 412 -3.12 -19.70 21.51
C TYR A 412 -3.62 -19.28 20.11
N PRO A 413 -3.75 -20.23 19.16
CA PRO A 413 -4.04 -19.93 17.77
C PRO A 413 -5.44 -19.33 17.58
N PRO A 414 -5.62 -18.44 16.59
CA PRO A 414 -6.93 -17.91 16.25
C PRO A 414 -7.82 -18.99 15.61
N LYS A 415 -9.14 -18.75 15.60
CA LYS A 415 -10.10 -19.56 14.83
C LYS A 415 -10.33 -18.94 13.44
N PRO A 416 -10.77 -19.74 12.45
CA PRO A 416 -11.21 -19.21 11.16
C PRO A 416 -12.24 -18.11 11.33
N VAL A 417 -12.15 -17.09 10.49
CA VAL A 417 -13.03 -15.92 10.57
C VAL A 417 -14.48 -16.28 10.24
N ASN A 418 -15.41 -15.66 10.95
CA ASN A 418 -16.85 -15.87 10.83
C ASN A 418 -17.61 -14.55 11.01
N GLU A 419 -18.94 -14.63 11.15
CA GLU A 419 -19.80 -13.45 11.32
C GLU A 419 -19.48 -12.67 12.60
N GLU A 420 -19.23 -13.37 13.71
CA GLU A 420 -18.80 -12.75 14.98
C GLU A 420 -17.49 -11.97 14.78
N THR A 421 -16.53 -12.52 14.03
CA THR A 421 -15.27 -11.85 13.71
C THR A 421 -15.53 -10.49 13.07
N ILE A 422 -16.37 -10.40 12.03
CA ILE A 422 -16.58 -9.12 11.35
C ILE A 422 -17.32 -8.10 12.22
N GLN A 423 -18.28 -8.56 13.03
CA GLN A 423 -19.01 -7.72 13.98
C GLN A 423 -18.05 -7.10 15.01
N LYS A 424 -17.16 -7.92 15.62
CA LYS A 424 -16.11 -7.44 16.53
C LYS A 424 -15.05 -6.58 15.84
N GLY A 425 -14.85 -6.80 14.54
CA GLY A 425 -13.92 -6.03 13.73
C GLY A 425 -14.37 -4.60 13.44
N ASN A 426 -15.68 -4.39 13.31
CA ASN A 426 -16.26 -3.15 12.79
C ASN A 426 -16.65 -2.12 13.87
N VAL A 427 -15.88 -2.06 14.97
CA VAL A 427 -16.14 -1.16 16.11
C VAL A 427 -15.44 0.19 15.95
N HIS A 428 -14.17 0.17 15.54
CA HIS A 428 -13.34 1.35 15.31
C HIS A 428 -12.93 1.44 13.84
N TYR A 429 -12.71 2.67 13.36
CA TYR A 429 -12.24 2.91 11.99
C TYR A 429 -13.16 2.24 10.95
N THR A 430 -14.47 2.51 11.02
CA THR A 430 -15.51 1.81 10.24
C THR A 430 -15.37 1.95 8.72
N GLU A 431 -14.67 2.98 8.22
CA GLU A 431 -14.44 3.18 6.79
C GLU A 431 -13.19 2.46 6.24
N THR A 432 -12.48 1.71 7.08
CA THR A 432 -11.30 0.92 6.68
C THR A 432 -11.70 -0.29 5.84
N CYS A 433 -10.73 -0.82 5.09
CA CYS A 433 -10.94 -2.02 4.29
C CYS A 433 -11.26 -3.25 5.17
N SER A 434 -12.02 -4.18 4.63
CA SER A 434 -12.47 -5.39 5.34
C SER A 434 -11.34 -6.23 5.97
N PRO A 435 -10.11 -6.32 5.42
CA PRO A 435 -9.04 -7.07 6.10
C PRO A 435 -8.63 -6.47 7.44
N TYR A 436 -8.79 -5.16 7.67
CA TYR A 436 -8.57 -4.57 9.00
C TYR A 436 -9.61 -5.07 9.99
N ALA A 437 -10.89 -5.03 9.60
CA ALA A 437 -11.99 -5.53 10.42
C ALA A 437 -11.83 -7.02 10.72
N PHE A 438 -11.52 -7.85 9.72
CA PHE A 438 -11.27 -9.27 9.96
C PHE A 438 -10.07 -9.52 10.88
N SER A 439 -8.96 -8.80 10.67
CA SER A 439 -7.76 -8.94 11.50
C SER A 439 -8.03 -8.57 12.96
N MET A 440 -8.61 -7.39 13.21
CA MET A 440 -8.89 -6.93 14.57
C MET A 440 -10.02 -7.72 15.22
N GLY A 441 -11.03 -8.10 14.45
CA GLY A 441 -12.11 -8.96 14.90
C GLY A 441 -11.61 -10.34 15.32
N SER A 442 -10.68 -10.92 14.55
CA SER A 442 -10.04 -12.21 14.88
C SER A 442 -9.23 -12.10 16.17
N VAL A 443 -8.51 -11.00 16.37
CA VAL A 443 -7.78 -10.74 17.62
C VAL A 443 -8.73 -10.59 18.80
N ARG A 444 -9.79 -9.78 18.68
CA ARG A 444 -10.80 -9.61 19.76
C ARG A 444 -11.47 -10.93 20.12
N GLN A 445 -11.90 -11.70 19.12
CA GLN A 445 -12.47 -13.03 19.33
C GLN A 445 -11.48 -13.97 20.03
N THR A 446 -10.20 -13.92 19.65
CA THR A 446 -9.14 -14.73 20.27
C THR A 446 -8.86 -14.29 21.71
N LEU A 447 -8.84 -12.98 21.99
CA LEU A 447 -8.67 -12.43 23.33
C LEU A 447 -9.83 -12.79 24.25
N ASP A 448 -11.07 -12.62 23.80
CA ASP A 448 -12.24 -12.99 24.60
C ASP A 448 -12.20 -14.48 24.94
N ARG A 449 -11.98 -15.34 23.93
CA ARG A 449 -11.89 -16.79 24.14
C ARG A 449 -10.75 -17.18 25.08
N LEU A 450 -9.59 -16.55 24.95
CA LEU A 450 -8.43 -16.81 25.82
C LEU A 450 -8.75 -16.47 27.28
N LEU A 451 -9.32 -15.29 27.53
CA LEU A 451 -9.66 -14.85 28.88
C LEU A 451 -10.75 -15.74 29.49
N ASP A 452 -11.76 -16.12 28.70
CA ASP A 452 -12.85 -17.01 29.13
C ASP A 452 -12.33 -18.42 29.45
N ASP A 453 -11.43 -18.96 28.61
CA ASP A 453 -10.83 -20.28 28.82
C ASP A 453 -9.95 -20.30 30.10
N LEU A 454 -9.17 -19.25 30.35
CA LEU A 454 -8.37 -19.12 31.57
C LEU A 454 -9.24 -19.04 32.84
N GLU A 455 -10.37 -18.31 32.78
CA GLU A 455 -11.32 -18.25 33.88
C GLU A 455 -12.00 -19.60 34.11
N LYS A 456 -12.37 -20.29 33.03
CA LYS A 456 -13.00 -21.61 33.10
C LYS A 456 -12.05 -22.68 33.64
N GLU A 457 -10.81 -22.71 33.16
CA GLU A 457 -9.76 -23.64 33.63
C GLU A 457 -9.50 -23.45 35.13
N ALA A 458 -9.34 -22.19 35.56
CA ALA A 458 -9.16 -21.87 36.98
C ALA A 458 -10.34 -22.34 37.83
N LYS A 459 -11.58 -22.17 37.33
CA LYS A 459 -12.79 -22.64 38.01
C LYS A 459 -12.87 -24.17 38.08
N GLU A 460 -12.51 -24.88 37.00
CA GLU A 460 -12.50 -26.35 36.96
C GLU A 460 -11.43 -26.95 37.88
N LEU A 461 -10.31 -26.26 38.06
CA LEU A 461 -9.22 -26.65 38.96
C LEU A 461 -9.38 -26.12 40.40
N GLU A 462 -10.46 -25.39 40.70
CA GLU A 462 -10.69 -24.70 41.98
C GLU A 462 -9.52 -23.79 42.41
N GLN A 463 -8.91 -23.10 41.44
CA GLN A 463 -7.75 -22.23 41.61
C GLN A 463 -8.05 -20.79 41.20
N MET A 464 -7.16 -19.87 41.59
CA MET A 464 -7.19 -18.49 41.11
C MET A 464 -6.70 -18.44 39.66
N VAL A 465 -7.27 -17.54 38.85
CA VAL A 465 -6.81 -17.29 37.48
C VAL A 465 -5.35 -16.85 37.51
N GLU A 466 -4.46 -17.64 36.91
CA GLU A 466 -3.04 -17.33 36.85
C GLU A 466 -2.80 -16.14 35.88
N PRO A 467 -2.17 -15.05 36.33
CA PRO A 467 -1.91 -13.91 35.45
C PRO A 467 -1.02 -14.28 34.26
N ARG A 468 -1.33 -13.70 33.10
CA ARG A 468 -0.65 -14.00 31.82
C ARG A 468 -0.15 -12.72 31.17
N ARG A 469 0.98 -12.82 30.48
CA ARG A 469 1.44 -11.79 29.54
C ARG A 469 1.01 -12.15 28.14
N ILE A 470 -0.05 -11.54 27.66
CA ILE A 470 -0.62 -11.79 26.34
C ILE A 470 0.15 -10.95 25.32
N ILE A 471 0.67 -11.59 24.28
CA ILE A 471 1.51 -10.99 23.26
C ILE A 471 0.88 -11.22 21.89
N LEU A 472 0.41 -10.13 21.28
CA LEU A 472 -0.08 -10.13 19.92
C LEU A 472 1.09 -10.04 18.93
N LEU A 473 1.26 -11.07 18.11
CA LEU A 473 2.14 -11.06 16.95
C LEU A 473 1.39 -10.42 15.79
N MET A 474 1.83 -9.23 15.38
CA MET A 474 1.20 -8.48 14.31
C MET A 474 2.21 -8.17 13.22
N ALA A 475 1.90 -8.55 11.98
CA ALA A 475 2.70 -8.11 10.84
C ALA A 475 2.50 -6.61 10.60
N ARG A 476 3.58 -5.90 10.29
CA ARG A 476 3.57 -4.46 10.02
C ARG A 476 4.23 -4.16 8.68
N GLY A 477 3.42 -3.71 7.73
CA GLY A 477 3.93 -3.22 6.44
C GLY A 477 4.53 -1.83 6.55
N LYS A 478 5.68 -1.60 5.90
CA LYS A 478 6.13 -0.26 5.52
C LYS A 478 5.90 -0.06 4.04
N GLY A 479 5.09 0.92 3.67
CA GLY A 479 4.83 1.21 2.26
C GLY A 479 3.56 2.01 2.02
N PRO A 480 3.09 2.04 0.78
CA PRO A 480 1.98 2.91 0.38
C PRO A 480 0.58 2.29 0.60
N CYS A 481 0.52 1.05 1.09
CA CYS A 481 -0.70 0.32 1.47
C CYS A 481 -1.04 0.50 2.95
N THR A 482 -2.32 0.60 3.30
CA THR A 482 -2.76 0.89 4.68
C THR A 482 -2.57 -0.27 5.64
N PHE A 483 -2.11 -1.43 5.18
CA PHE A 483 -1.79 -2.56 6.04
C PHE A 483 -0.89 -2.18 7.24
N GLY A 484 0.07 -1.28 7.05
CA GLY A 484 0.90 -0.85 8.19
C GLY A 484 0.20 0.03 9.23
N TRP A 485 -1.01 0.53 8.97
CA TRP A 485 -1.84 1.16 10.00
C TRP A 485 -2.41 0.14 10.99
N TYR A 486 -2.49 -1.15 10.62
CA TYR A 486 -3.24 -2.11 11.43
C TYR A 486 -2.63 -2.28 12.81
N ALA A 487 -1.31 -2.39 12.89
CA ALA A 487 -0.58 -2.43 14.16
C ALA A 487 -0.77 -1.13 14.96
N ILE A 488 -0.58 0.03 14.32
CA ILE A 488 -0.63 1.35 14.99
C ILE A 488 -2.03 1.62 15.58
N ALA A 489 -3.06 1.43 14.77
CA ALA A 489 -4.45 1.67 15.16
C ALA A 489 -4.97 0.57 16.11
N GLY A 490 -4.61 -0.69 15.83
CA GLY A 490 -5.04 -1.85 16.60
C GLY A 490 -4.48 -1.89 18.01
N GLU A 491 -3.19 -1.60 18.21
CA GLU A 491 -2.57 -1.65 19.53
C GLU A 491 -3.24 -0.68 20.51
N LYS A 492 -3.44 0.57 20.07
CA LYS A 492 -4.09 1.59 20.90
C LYS A 492 -5.51 1.16 21.28
N ALA A 493 -6.31 0.80 20.28
CA ALA A 493 -7.71 0.42 20.50
C ALA A 493 -7.84 -0.80 21.43
N LEU A 494 -7.07 -1.86 21.19
CA LEU A 494 -7.14 -3.09 22.01
C LEU A 494 -6.72 -2.85 23.46
N ARG A 495 -5.67 -2.04 23.69
CA ARG A 495 -5.22 -1.71 25.07
C ARG A 495 -6.29 -0.98 25.86
N GLU A 496 -7.00 -0.05 25.22
CA GLU A 496 -8.07 0.73 25.84
C GLU A 496 -9.31 -0.13 26.09
N GLU A 497 -9.76 -0.88 25.08
CA GLU A 497 -10.96 -1.72 25.15
C GLU A 497 -10.85 -2.83 26.20
N TYR A 498 -9.67 -3.45 26.34
CA TYR A 498 -9.45 -4.58 27.23
C TYR A 498 -8.83 -4.20 28.59
N ALA A 499 -8.61 -2.91 28.86
CA ALA A 499 -7.93 -2.46 30.08
C ALA A 499 -8.56 -3.03 31.36
N ASP A 500 -9.89 -2.98 31.49
CA ASP A 500 -10.60 -3.46 32.68
C ASP A 500 -10.61 -4.99 32.77
N LYS A 501 -10.81 -5.69 31.65
CA LYS A 501 -10.76 -7.15 31.58
C LYS A 501 -9.38 -7.70 31.97
N LEU A 502 -8.32 -7.07 31.48
CA LEU A 502 -6.95 -7.47 31.78
C LEU A 502 -6.60 -7.21 33.25
N LYS A 503 -6.99 -6.05 33.80
CA LYS A 503 -6.76 -5.68 35.21
C LYS A 503 -7.46 -6.63 36.19
N ARG A 504 -8.64 -7.17 35.83
CA ARG A 504 -9.45 -8.04 36.70
C ARG A 504 -8.65 -9.21 37.30
N TYR A 505 -7.75 -9.82 36.54
CA TYR A 505 -6.89 -10.93 36.98
C TYR A 505 -5.39 -10.63 36.81
N GLY A 506 -5.01 -9.35 36.66
CA GLY A 506 -3.61 -8.94 36.52
C GLY A 506 -2.92 -9.39 35.23
N HIS A 507 -3.67 -9.68 34.16
CA HIS A 507 -3.10 -9.94 32.84
C HIS A 507 -2.46 -8.68 32.27
N THR A 508 -1.50 -8.86 31.37
CA THR A 508 -0.86 -7.77 30.64
C THR A 508 -0.99 -8.02 29.14
N PHE A 509 -1.04 -6.96 28.36
CA PHE A 509 -1.15 -7.04 26.90
C PHE A 509 -0.05 -6.23 26.24
N GLY A 510 0.66 -6.86 25.32
CA GLY A 510 1.65 -6.22 24.45
C GLY A 510 1.45 -6.67 23.01
N MET A 511 1.98 -5.88 22.09
CA MET A 511 2.02 -6.24 20.68
C MET A 511 3.45 -6.19 20.17
N VAL A 512 3.86 -7.24 19.47
CA VAL A 512 5.14 -7.29 18.75
C VAL A 512 4.83 -7.09 17.28
N ALA A 513 5.23 -5.92 16.76
CA ALA A 513 5.05 -5.57 15.36
C ALA A 513 6.25 -6.08 14.54
N LEU A 514 6.05 -7.16 13.78
CA LEU A 514 7.06 -7.71 12.88
C LEU A 514 7.09 -6.88 11.59
N ASP A 515 8.12 -6.05 11.41
CA ASP A 515 8.35 -5.26 10.19
C ASP A 515 9.58 -5.74 9.40
N ASN A 516 9.70 -5.27 8.15
CA ASN A 516 10.80 -5.59 7.25
C ASN A 516 12.16 -5.00 7.70
N GLU A 517 12.21 -4.24 8.79
CA GLU A 517 13.43 -3.63 9.32
C GLU A 517 13.94 -4.34 10.58
N GLY A 518 13.18 -5.32 11.10
CA GLY A 518 13.58 -6.14 12.25
C GLY A 518 13.73 -5.35 13.55
N ARG A 519 13.08 -4.17 13.67
CA ARG A 519 13.32 -3.22 14.76
C ARG A 519 12.93 -3.75 16.16
N ASP A 520 12.14 -4.81 16.22
CA ASP A 520 11.75 -5.50 17.46
C ASP A 520 12.12 -6.99 17.47
N LEU A 521 12.83 -7.48 16.45
CA LEU A 521 13.09 -8.92 16.29
C LEU A 521 14.08 -9.47 17.33
N ILE A 522 15.18 -8.76 17.61
CA ILE A 522 16.19 -9.23 18.57
C ILE A 522 15.63 -9.27 20.00
N PRO A 523 14.99 -8.20 20.52
CA PRO A 523 14.35 -8.25 21.83
C PRO A 523 13.30 -9.36 21.93
N PHE A 524 12.52 -9.55 20.87
CA PHE A 524 11.54 -10.63 20.79
C PHE A 524 12.18 -12.02 20.85
N LEU A 525 13.25 -12.27 20.09
CA LEU A 525 13.97 -13.55 20.13
C LEU A 525 14.60 -13.80 21.51
N GLN A 526 15.16 -12.77 22.14
CA GLN A 526 15.68 -12.85 23.51
C GLN A 526 14.61 -13.23 24.52
N GLU A 527 13.41 -12.65 24.37
CA GLU A 527 12.26 -13.02 25.18
C GLU A 527 11.86 -14.48 24.97
N LEU A 528 11.77 -14.95 23.71
CA LEU A 528 11.44 -16.34 23.40
C LEU A 528 12.46 -17.33 24.00
N ALA A 529 13.75 -16.97 24.04
CA ALA A 529 14.78 -17.85 24.60
C ALA A 529 14.67 -18.07 26.12
N ASN A 530 14.01 -17.17 26.84
CA ASN A 530 13.80 -17.32 28.28
C ASN A 530 12.72 -18.36 28.61
N VAL A 531 11.78 -18.60 27.67
CA VAL A 531 10.67 -19.55 27.83
C VAL A 531 10.81 -20.82 27.00
N ALA A 532 11.68 -20.84 25.98
CA ALA A 532 11.88 -22.02 25.16
C ALA A 532 12.41 -23.22 25.96
N GLU A 533 11.73 -24.34 25.83
CA GLU A 533 12.10 -25.62 26.44
C GLU A 533 13.40 -26.19 25.81
N ASN A 534 13.70 -25.80 24.57
CA ASN A 534 14.86 -26.27 23.83
C ASN A 534 15.94 -25.19 23.61
N ASP A 535 17.18 -25.63 23.39
CA ASP A 535 18.32 -24.74 23.21
C ASP A 535 18.39 -24.08 21.81
N GLN A 536 17.40 -24.29 20.93
CA GLN A 536 17.47 -23.79 19.55
C GLN A 536 17.51 -22.26 19.49
N ILE A 537 16.65 -21.58 20.25
CA ILE A 537 16.61 -20.10 20.28
C ILE A 537 17.87 -19.53 20.94
N LYS A 538 18.35 -20.16 22.02
CA LYS A 538 19.62 -19.77 22.67
C LYS A 538 20.80 -19.90 21.70
N LYS A 539 20.83 -20.93 20.84
CA LYS A 539 21.83 -21.05 19.77
C LYS A 539 21.71 -19.93 18.73
N ILE A 540 20.49 -19.57 18.32
CA ILE A 540 20.25 -18.45 17.40
C ILE A 540 20.77 -17.14 17.98
N ILE A 541 20.44 -16.83 19.24
CA ILE A 541 20.91 -15.59 19.91
C ILE A 541 22.43 -15.56 20.00
N ARG A 542 23.07 -16.65 20.44
CA ARG A 542 24.55 -16.71 20.50
C ARG A 542 25.18 -16.45 19.14
N LEU A 543 24.59 -16.97 18.06
CA LEU A 543 25.06 -16.73 16.70
C LEU A 543 24.83 -15.27 16.29
N LEU A 544 23.68 -14.68 16.60
CA LEU A 544 23.38 -13.26 16.36
C LEU A 544 24.32 -12.34 17.13
N ASP A 545 24.58 -12.60 18.41
CA ASP A 545 25.51 -11.84 19.25
C ASP A 545 26.93 -11.91 18.66
N THR A 546 27.36 -13.09 18.21
CA THR A 546 28.65 -13.25 17.52
C THR A 546 28.72 -12.38 16.25
N ILE A 547 27.65 -12.37 15.44
CA ILE A 547 27.57 -11.55 14.22
C ILE A 547 27.63 -10.06 14.57
N LEU A 548 26.89 -9.62 15.58
CA LEU A 548 26.81 -8.21 16.00
C LEU A 548 28.14 -7.70 16.58
N ILE A 549 28.83 -8.53 17.37
CA ILE A 549 30.09 -8.17 18.04
C ILE A 549 31.28 -8.19 17.06
N ASP A 550 31.35 -9.17 16.16
CA ASP A 550 32.53 -9.40 15.31
C ASP A 550 32.54 -8.65 13.96
N HIS A 551 31.63 -7.70 13.74
CA HIS A 551 31.62 -6.84 12.55
C HIS A 551 32.79 -5.81 12.48
N GLY A 552 33.83 -5.95 13.31
CA GLY A 552 35.08 -5.17 13.30
C GLY A 552 36.19 -5.74 12.39
N LYS A 553 37.11 -4.89 11.90
CA LYS A 553 38.17 -5.27 10.93
C LYS A 553 39.12 -6.36 11.46
N GLY A 554 39.36 -7.43 10.69
CA GLY A 554 40.40 -8.45 10.96
C GLY A 554 39.86 -9.88 11.06
N LYS A 555 40.44 -10.69 11.96
CA LYS A 555 40.09 -12.12 12.19
C LYS A 555 38.64 -12.36 12.64
N GLY A 556 37.99 -11.38 13.28
CA GLY A 556 36.56 -11.45 13.65
C GLY A 556 35.62 -11.58 12.44
N ARG A 557 36.01 -11.04 11.27
CA ARG A 557 35.16 -11.08 10.05
C ARG A 557 34.90 -12.51 9.53
N PHE A 558 35.89 -13.40 9.61
CA PHE A 558 35.70 -14.79 9.19
C PHE A 558 34.84 -15.57 10.18
N GLN A 559 34.90 -15.22 11.47
CA GLN A 559 34.05 -15.82 12.50
C GLN A 559 32.60 -15.37 12.33
N ALA A 560 32.36 -14.09 12.04
CA ALA A 560 31.03 -13.56 11.71
C ALA A 560 30.40 -14.26 10.50
N ILE A 561 31.12 -14.42 9.38
CA ILE A 561 30.60 -15.13 8.19
C ILE A 561 30.28 -16.59 8.52
N LYS A 562 31.14 -17.28 9.29
CA LYS A 562 30.89 -18.66 9.71
C LYS A 562 29.66 -18.74 10.63
N ALA A 563 29.46 -17.76 11.50
CA ALA A 563 28.28 -17.64 12.34
C ALA A 563 27.02 -17.37 11.51
N GLU A 564 27.07 -16.51 10.48
CA GLU A 564 25.96 -16.28 9.53
C GLU A 564 25.54 -17.57 8.82
N PHE A 565 26.49 -18.35 8.28
CA PHE A 565 26.17 -19.64 7.64
C PHE A 565 25.52 -20.64 8.62
N LYS A 566 26.04 -20.71 9.86
CA LYS A 566 25.44 -21.55 10.91
C LYS A 566 24.04 -21.07 11.29
N LEU A 567 23.84 -19.76 11.39
CA LEU A 567 22.55 -19.15 11.70
C LEU A 567 21.52 -19.47 10.61
N ILE A 568 21.88 -19.30 9.34
CA ILE A 568 21.01 -19.65 8.21
C ILE A 568 20.64 -21.14 8.25
N LYS A 569 21.62 -22.01 8.54
CA LYS A 569 21.35 -23.45 8.69
C LYS A 569 20.38 -23.74 9.84
N GLN A 570 20.55 -23.11 10.99
CA GLN A 570 19.68 -23.28 12.16
C GLN A 570 18.26 -22.77 11.89
N LEU A 571 18.13 -21.56 11.33
CA LEU A 571 16.85 -20.98 10.95
C LEU A 571 16.13 -21.84 9.92
N LYS A 572 16.87 -22.40 8.95
CA LYS A 572 16.30 -23.33 7.97
C LYS A 572 15.73 -24.57 8.66
N GLN A 573 16.40 -25.15 9.66
CA GLN A 573 15.86 -26.32 10.36
C GLN A 573 14.51 -26.04 11.04
N ILE A 574 14.32 -24.84 11.58
CA ILE A 574 13.08 -24.45 12.28
C ILE A 574 11.96 -24.08 11.29
N VAL A 575 12.29 -23.30 10.26
CA VAL A 575 11.27 -22.73 9.35
C VAL A 575 10.90 -23.69 8.22
N TRP A 576 11.80 -24.60 7.83
CA TRP A 576 11.61 -25.44 6.65
C TRP A 576 10.43 -26.41 6.74
N PRO A 577 10.17 -27.12 7.86
CA PRO A 577 8.97 -27.94 7.99
C PRO A 577 7.68 -27.14 7.81
N GLY A 578 7.57 -25.96 8.44
CA GLY A 578 6.42 -25.07 8.27
C GLY A 578 6.28 -24.56 6.84
N TRP A 579 7.40 -24.28 6.18
CA TRP A 579 7.42 -23.92 4.76
C TRP A 579 6.92 -25.05 3.86
N GLN A 580 7.29 -26.31 4.13
CA GLN A 580 6.77 -27.46 3.39
C GLN A 580 5.27 -27.68 3.63
N LYS A 581 4.78 -27.49 4.86
CA LYS A 581 3.32 -27.50 5.12
C LYS A 581 2.59 -26.44 4.31
N LEU A 582 3.12 -25.21 4.24
CA LEU A 582 2.54 -24.15 3.43
C LEU A 582 2.47 -24.54 1.95
N LEU A 583 3.56 -25.07 1.38
CA LEU A 583 3.59 -25.50 -0.01
C LEU A 583 2.61 -26.65 -0.28
N ALA A 584 2.55 -27.65 0.62
CA ALA A 584 1.60 -28.75 0.54
C ALA A 584 0.15 -28.24 0.58
N TYR A 585 -0.15 -27.30 1.50
CA TYR A 585 -1.46 -26.67 1.59
C TYR A 585 -1.85 -25.94 0.29
N GLU A 586 -0.95 -25.12 -0.27
CA GLU A 586 -1.21 -24.40 -1.52
C GLU A 586 -1.42 -25.37 -2.70
N GLU A 587 -0.68 -26.48 -2.76
CA GLU A 587 -0.85 -27.50 -3.79
C GLU A 587 -2.20 -28.22 -3.68
N LEU A 588 -2.60 -28.60 -2.47
CA LEU A 588 -3.91 -29.21 -2.20
C LEU A 588 -5.07 -28.26 -2.50
N GLN A 589 -4.94 -26.96 -2.18
CA GLN A 589 -5.94 -25.95 -2.51
C GLN A 589 -6.10 -25.79 -4.03
N ASN A 590 -4.99 -25.62 -4.77
CA ASN A 590 -5.05 -25.51 -6.21
C ASN A 590 -5.64 -26.76 -6.87
N LYS A 591 -5.31 -27.95 -6.36
CA LYS A 591 -5.92 -29.20 -6.82
C LYS A 591 -7.44 -29.22 -6.57
N ALA A 592 -7.85 -28.86 -5.36
CA ALA A 592 -9.25 -28.80 -4.98
C ALA A 592 -10.07 -27.80 -5.82
N LEU A 593 -9.50 -26.65 -6.18
CA LEU A 593 -10.17 -25.66 -7.03
C LEU A 593 -10.50 -26.21 -8.43
N VAL A 594 -9.60 -27.01 -9.01
CA VAL A 594 -9.84 -27.69 -10.29
C VAL A 594 -10.85 -28.83 -10.11
N THR A 595 -10.60 -29.75 -9.17
CA THR A 595 -11.47 -30.92 -8.93
C THR A 595 -12.92 -30.53 -8.65
N ARG A 596 -13.15 -29.44 -7.91
CA ARG A 596 -14.50 -28.96 -7.57
C ARG A 596 -15.32 -28.52 -8.80
N ALA A 597 -14.67 -28.09 -9.87
CA ALA A 597 -15.34 -27.76 -11.13
C ALA A 597 -15.95 -29.00 -11.80
N HIS A 598 -15.34 -30.16 -11.60
CA HIS A 598 -15.73 -31.43 -12.22
C HIS A 598 -16.45 -32.40 -11.28
N GLU A 599 -16.48 -32.16 -9.96
CA GLU A 599 -17.09 -33.10 -9.01
C GLU A 599 -18.58 -33.35 -9.33
N TYR A 600 -18.99 -34.62 -9.39
CA TYR A 600 -20.39 -35.00 -9.58
C TYR A 600 -21.24 -34.67 -8.35
N GLN A 601 -20.78 -35.09 -7.17
CA GLN A 601 -21.44 -34.80 -5.91
C GLN A 601 -20.84 -33.52 -5.31
N LYS A 602 -21.57 -32.43 -5.43
CA LYS A 602 -21.13 -31.12 -4.94
C LYS A 602 -20.79 -31.15 -3.45
N GLY A 603 -19.64 -30.59 -3.09
CA GLY A 603 -19.13 -30.47 -1.72
C GLY A 603 -18.21 -31.59 -1.25
N MET A 604 -18.05 -32.69 -2.01
CA MET A 604 -17.13 -33.77 -1.61
C MET A 604 -15.68 -33.31 -1.57
N THR A 605 -15.23 -32.55 -2.57
CA THR A 605 -13.88 -31.99 -2.60
C THR A 605 -13.59 -31.14 -1.35
N THR A 606 -14.56 -30.33 -0.91
CA THR A 606 -14.42 -29.51 0.30
C THR A 606 -14.29 -30.36 1.56
N LEU A 607 -15.10 -31.41 1.70
CA LEU A 607 -15.04 -32.31 2.84
C LEU A 607 -13.68 -33.04 2.92
N ARG A 608 -13.19 -33.56 1.79
CA ARG A 608 -11.88 -34.23 1.71
C ARG A 608 -10.74 -33.29 1.99
N LEU A 609 -10.76 -32.09 1.39
CA LEU A 609 -9.74 -31.08 1.63
C LEU A 609 -9.65 -30.69 3.10
N LYS A 610 -10.79 -30.45 3.77
CA LYS A 610 -10.82 -30.11 5.20
C LYS A 610 -10.18 -31.21 6.05
N TYR A 611 -10.54 -32.46 5.79
CA TYR A 611 -9.96 -33.62 6.47
C TYR A 611 -8.43 -33.67 6.32
N TRP A 612 -7.91 -33.47 5.10
CA TRP A 612 -6.48 -33.52 4.84
C TRP A 612 -5.71 -32.33 5.41
N ILE A 613 -6.30 -31.14 5.43
CA ILE A 613 -5.70 -29.97 6.10
C ILE A 613 -5.58 -30.21 7.61
N GLU A 614 -6.61 -30.79 8.24
CA GLU A 614 -6.55 -31.16 9.67
C GLU A 614 -5.44 -32.21 9.93
N LYS A 615 -5.29 -33.22 9.06
CA LYS A 615 -4.18 -34.18 9.14
C LYS A 615 -2.81 -33.52 8.96
N LEU A 616 -2.70 -32.59 8.02
CA LEU A 616 -1.47 -31.85 7.74
C LEU A 616 -1.05 -30.97 8.94
N ASP A 617 -2.00 -30.46 9.73
CA ASP A 617 -1.71 -29.66 10.94
C ASP A 617 -0.94 -30.50 11.99
N HIS A 618 -1.23 -31.80 12.10
CA HIS A 618 -0.74 -32.69 13.15
C HIS A 618 0.58 -33.44 12.85
N VAL A 619 1.09 -33.40 11.62
CA VAL A 619 2.39 -34.02 11.25
C VAL A 619 3.52 -33.01 11.35
N HIS A 620 4.75 -33.42 11.69
CA HIS A 620 5.83 -32.45 11.96
C HIS A 620 7.16 -32.76 11.29
N THR A 621 7.32 -33.96 10.74
CA THR A 621 8.52 -34.33 9.97
C THR A 621 8.32 -34.11 8.47
N LEU A 622 9.43 -33.89 7.74
CA LEU A 622 9.36 -33.66 6.30
C LEU A 622 8.82 -34.87 5.54
N GLU A 623 9.13 -36.08 6.00
CA GLU A 623 8.68 -37.34 5.40
C GLU A 623 7.16 -37.50 5.56
N GLU A 624 6.64 -37.30 6.77
CA GLU A 624 5.19 -37.35 7.04
C GLU A 624 4.42 -36.26 6.28
N ILE A 625 4.96 -35.04 6.20
CA ILE A 625 4.34 -33.93 5.45
C ILE A 625 4.20 -34.30 3.97
N GLU A 626 5.27 -34.85 3.38
CA GLU A 626 5.28 -35.27 1.98
C GLU A 626 4.34 -36.46 1.74
N GLU A 627 4.30 -37.43 2.64
CA GLU A 627 3.39 -38.57 2.59
C GLU A 627 1.91 -38.14 2.65
N ILE A 628 1.55 -37.27 3.61
CA ILE A 628 0.20 -36.73 3.73
C ILE A 628 -0.19 -35.96 2.48
N LYS A 629 0.70 -35.10 1.96
CA LYS A 629 0.46 -34.34 0.74
C LYS A 629 0.17 -35.26 -0.45
N ASN A 630 1.03 -36.25 -0.70
CA ASN A 630 0.88 -37.16 -1.84
C ASN A 630 -0.38 -38.03 -1.71
N THR A 631 -0.69 -38.50 -0.51
CA THR A 631 -1.92 -39.27 -0.23
C THR A 631 -3.17 -38.42 -0.44
N ALA A 632 -3.15 -37.17 0.03
CA ALA A 632 -4.25 -36.24 -0.13
C ALA A 632 -4.49 -35.86 -1.60
N LEU A 633 -3.42 -35.65 -2.38
CA LEU A 633 -3.53 -35.40 -3.83
C LEU A 633 -4.19 -36.59 -4.54
N TYR A 634 -3.79 -37.82 -4.22
CA TYR A 634 -4.41 -39.02 -4.75
C TYR A 634 -5.89 -39.16 -4.36
N ASP A 635 -6.24 -38.88 -3.09
CA ASP A 635 -7.64 -38.91 -2.63
C ASP A 635 -8.49 -37.86 -3.39
N LEU A 636 -7.97 -36.64 -3.60
CA LEU A 636 -8.65 -35.61 -4.39
C LEU A 636 -8.81 -36.02 -5.86
N ASP A 637 -7.80 -36.65 -6.46
CA ASP A 637 -7.87 -37.21 -7.82
C ASP A 637 -8.90 -38.33 -7.95
N SER A 638 -9.07 -39.13 -6.90
CA SER A 638 -10.00 -40.26 -6.87
C SER A 638 -11.48 -39.86 -6.79
N ILE A 639 -11.77 -38.57 -6.54
CA ILE A 639 -13.15 -38.06 -6.51
C ILE A 639 -13.80 -38.28 -7.90
N PRO A 640 -15.01 -38.86 -7.97
CA PRO A 640 -15.77 -38.98 -9.20
C PRO A 640 -15.99 -37.62 -9.88
N GLN A 641 -15.49 -37.50 -11.11
CA GLN A 641 -15.43 -36.27 -11.88
C GLN A 641 -15.99 -36.45 -13.30
N ASP A 642 -16.58 -35.39 -13.86
CA ASP A 642 -16.89 -35.31 -15.29
C ASP A 642 -15.62 -35.11 -16.13
N SER A 643 -15.72 -35.36 -17.43
CA SER A 643 -14.66 -35.14 -18.41
C SER A 643 -15.01 -34.00 -19.39
N GLU A 644 -15.94 -33.13 -19.01
CA GLU A 644 -16.37 -32.03 -19.87
C GLU A 644 -15.33 -30.91 -19.86
N PRO A 645 -15.11 -30.23 -21.01
CA PRO A 645 -14.25 -29.07 -21.03
C PRO A 645 -14.89 -27.94 -20.21
N LYS A 646 -14.14 -27.39 -19.27
CA LYS A 646 -14.56 -26.27 -18.41
C LYS A 646 -13.73 -25.03 -18.70
N PRO A 647 -14.30 -23.81 -18.58
CA PRO A 647 -13.51 -22.60 -18.70
C PRO A 647 -12.56 -22.46 -17.52
N LYS A 648 -11.35 -21.94 -17.79
CA LYS A 648 -10.33 -21.71 -16.75
C LYS A 648 -10.23 -20.23 -16.40
N VAL A 649 -10.17 -19.90 -15.11
CA VAL A 649 -9.99 -18.52 -14.64
C VAL A 649 -8.83 -18.40 -13.66
N VAL A 650 -8.09 -17.30 -13.76
CA VAL A 650 -7.11 -16.93 -12.74
C VAL A 650 -7.78 -16.05 -11.69
N VAL A 651 -7.58 -16.39 -10.42
CA VAL A 651 -8.03 -15.58 -9.28
C VAL A 651 -6.88 -14.68 -8.82
N VAL A 652 -7.05 -13.37 -8.93
CA VAL A 652 -6.07 -12.35 -8.56
C VAL A 652 -6.71 -11.29 -7.65
N GLY A 653 -5.89 -10.50 -6.97
CA GLY A 653 -6.33 -9.37 -6.15
C GLY A 653 -5.65 -9.31 -4.80
N GLU A 654 -6.32 -8.75 -3.80
CA GLU A 654 -5.73 -8.60 -2.47
C GLU A 654 -5.64 -9.94 -1.74
N ILE A 655 -4.46 -10.27 -1.23
CA ILE A 655 -4.14 -11.62 -0.77
C ILE A 655 -5.04 -12.12 0.38
N TYR A 656 -5.42 -11.26 1.32
CA TYR A 656 -6.26 -11.67 2.45
C TYR A 656 -7.65 -12.09 1.97
N VAL A 657 -8.29 -11.27 1.13
CA VAL A 657 -9.64 -11.57 0.61
C VAL A 657 -9.60 -12.74 -0.37
N ALA A 658 -8.56 -12.83 -1.20
CA ALA A 658 -8.40 -13.93 -2.15
C ALA A 658 -8.27 -15.30 -1.45
N LEU A 659 -7.46 -15.39 -0.37
CA LEU A 659 -7.15 -16.65 0.31
C LEU A 659 -8.11 -17.02 1.45
N THR A 660 -9.00 -16.12 1.86
CA THR A 660 -9.90 -16.34 3.00
C THR A 660 -11.34 -16.53 2.52
N SER A 661 -11.81 -17.78 2.51
CA SER A 661 -13.15 -18.17 2.04
C SER A 661 -14.27 -17.26 2.55
N PHE A 662 -14.34 -17.02 3.86
CA PHE A 662 -15.38 -16.19 4.43
C PHE A 662 -15.27 -14.73 3.98
N ALA A 663 -14.07 -14.20 3.78
CA ALA A 663 -13.85 -12.81 3.34
C ALA A 663 -14.35 -12.57 1.91
N ASN A 664 -14.26 -13.60 1.04
CA ASN A 664 -14.81 -13.56 -0.31
C ASN A 664 -16.17 -14.28 -0.44
N ARG A 665 -16.84 -14.58 0.67
CA ARG A 665 -18.16 -15.24 0.73
C ARG A 665 -18.21 -16.58 -0.03
N GLY A 666 -17.11 -17.32 -0.02
CA GLY A 666 -16.98 -18.60 -0.71
C GLY A 666 -16.94 -18.48 -2.22
N THR A 667 -16.66 -17.30 -2.77
CA THR A 667 -16.61 -17.08 -4.22
C THR A 667 -15.59 -17.99 -4.87
N VAL A 668 -14.37 -18.02 -4.32
CA VAL A 668 -13.25 -18.79 -4.85
C VAL A 668 -13.44 -20.28 -4.56
N ASP A 669 -13.68 -20.62 -3.30
CA ASP A 669 -13.69 -22.03 -2.85
C ASP A 669 -14.98 -22.78 -3.21
N HIS A 670 -16.08 -22.09 -3.52
CA HIS A 670 -17.38 -22.71 -3.72
C HIS A 670 -18.08 -22.27 -5.01
N LEU A 671 -18.34 -20.97 -5.19
CA LEU A 671 -19.21 -20.49 -6.27
C LEU A 671 -18.64 -20.80 -7.66
N LEU A 672 -17.32 -20.62 -7.87
CA LEU A 672 -16.68 -20.96 -9.16
C LEU A 672 -16.87 -22.42 -9.53
N GLY A 673 -16.56 -23.35 -8.62
CA GLY A 673 -16.71 -24.78 -8.85
C GLY A 673 -18.17 -25.22 -9.02
N GLN A 674 -19.12 -24.56 -8.34
CA GLN A 674 -20.56 -24.79 -8.54
C GLN A 674 -21.02 -24.44 -9.95
N HIS A 675 -20.44 -23.41 -10.55
CA HIS A 675 -20.67 -23.03 -11.94
C HIS A 675 -19.76 -23.79 -12.94
N GLY A 676 -19.01 -24.79 -12.48
CA GLY A 676 -18.13 -25.60 -13.32
C GLY A 676 -16.98 -24.79 -13.91
N ILE A 677 -16.42 -23.83 -13.17
CA ILE A 677 -15.26 -23.06 -13.61
C ILE A 677 -14.01 -23.61 -12.91
N GLU A 678 -12.98 -23.96 -13.69
CA GLU A 678 -11.66 -24.30 -13.14
C GLU A 678 -10.97 -23.02 -12.67
N ALA A 679 -10.63 -22.94 -11.39
CA ALA A 679 -9.90 -21.79 -10.83
C ALA A 679 -8.43 -22.10 -10.60
N VAL A 680 -7.56 -21.14 -10.92
CA VAL A 680 -6.13 -21.16 -10.59
C VAL A 680 -5.83 -19.97 -9.68
N GLU A 681 -5.15 -20.22 -8.56
CA GLU A 681 -4.73 -19.13 -7.67
C GLU A 681 -3.54 -18.37 -8.25
N GLY A 682 -3.78 -17.12 -8.65
CA GLY A 682 -2.71 -16.18 -8.97
C GLY A 682 -2.05 -15.58 -7.72
N MET A 683 -2.78 -15.49 -6.61
CA MET A 683 -2.26 -15.01 -5.33
C MET A 683 -1.84 -16.18 -4.44
N ARG A 684 -0.55 -16.28 -4.09
CA ARG A 684 -0.03 -17.31 -3.18
C ARG A 684 0.72 -16.69 -2.02
N LEU A 685 0.52 -17.24 -0.82
CA LEU A 685 1.22 -16.80 0.38
C LEU A 685 2.72 -17.08 0.28
N SER A 686 3.11 -18.20 -0.32
CA SER A 686 4.52 -18.54 -0.57
C SER A 686 5.20 -17.52 -1.49
N HIS A 687 4.50 -17.02 -2.53
CA HIS A 687 5.02 -15.97 -3.41
C HIS A 687 5.14 -14.63 -2.67
N PHE A 688 4.13 -14.26 -1.89
CA PHE A 688 4.17 -13.06 -1.05
C PHE A 688 5.37 -13.08 -0.08
N ILE A 689 5.57 -14.18 0.65
CA ILE A 689 6.67 -14.33 1.60
C ILE A 689 8.03 -14.29 0.89
N LYS A 690 8.20 -14.98 -0.24
CA LYS A 690 9.43 -14.90 -1.05
C LYS A 690 9.72 -13.46 -1.51
N GLY A 691 8.68 -12.72 -1.93
CA GLY A 691 8.76 -11.32 -2.31
C GLY A 691 9.26 -10.43 -1.16
N ALA A 692 8.70 -10.61 0.04
CA ALA A 692 9.14 -9.91 1.25
C ALA A 692 10.62 -10.21 1.58
N PHE A 693 11.04 -11.47 1.52
CA PHE A 693 12.44 -11.86 1.74
C PHE A 693 13.39 -11.28 0.68
N LYS A 694 12.97 -11.16 -0.58
CA LYS A 694 13.76 -10.49 -1.64
C LYS A 694 14.00 -9.02 -1.28
N GLY A 695 12.97 -8.34 -0.76
CA GLY A 695 13.08 -6.97 -0.25
C GLY A 695 14.08 -6.86 0.92
N LEU A 696 13.95 -7.74 1.92
CA LEU A 696 14.86 -7.80 3.07
C LEU A 696 16.31 -8.08 2.65
N LYS A 697 16.53 -9.04 1.75
CA LYS A 697 17.84 -9.35 1.18
C LYS A 697 18.44 -8.14 0.47
N MET A 698 17.64 -7.40 -0.30
CA MET A 698 18.10 -6.19 -0.96
C MET A 698 18.46 -5.10 0.04
N HIS A 699 17.66 -4.93 1.11
CA HIS A 699 17.98 -4.01 2.19
C HIS A 699 19.30 -4.37 2.89
N TYR A 700 19.50 -5.64 3.24
CA TYR A 700 20.74 -6.14 3.81
C TYR A 700 21.94 -5.89 2.89
N LEU A 701 21.83 -6.21 1.59
CA LEU A 701 22.88 -5.93 0.61
C LEU A 701 23.18 -4.43 0.49
N ASN A 702 22.15 -3.59 0.55
CA ASN A 702 22.26 -2.13 0.50
C ASN A 702 22.92 -1.51 1.73
N GLN A 703 22.79 -2.16 2.90
CA GLN A 703 23.40 -1.75 4.16
C GLN A 703 24.73 -2.47 4.43
N HIS A 704 25.10 -3.45 3.59
CA HIS A 704 26.26 -4.29 3.82
C HIS A 704 27.55 -3.43 3.87
N PRO A 705 28.37 -3.51 4.93
CA PRO A 705 29.50 -2.58 5.15
C PRO A 705 30.51 -2.49 4.00
N LEU A 706 30.70 -3.57 3.22
CA LEU A 706 31.56 -3.58 2.04
C LEU A 706 30.93 -2.88 0.82
N LEU A 707 29.63 -3.02 0.63
CA LEU A 707 28.92 -2.52 -0.55
C LEU A 707 28.47 -1.09 -0.33
N LYS A 708 28.06 -0.74 0.89
CA LYS A 708 27.46 0.55 1.24
C LYS A 708 28.29 1.76 0.77
N PRO A 709 29.61 1.90 1.04
CA PRO A 709 30.37 3.06 0.57
C PRO A 709 30.41 3.18 -0.96
N TRP A 710 30.43 2.05 -1.66
CA TRP A 710 30.42 2.01 -3.12
C TRP A 710 29.03 2.32 -3.69
N LEU A 711 27.97 1.75 -3.10
CA LEU A 711 26.58 2.05 -3.43
C LEU A 711 26.22 3.51 -3.15
N ASP A 712 26.66 4.07 -2.02
CA ASP A 712 26.52 5.50 -1.66
C ASP A 712 27.17 6.38 -2.73
N LYS A 713 28.36 6.02 -3.19
CA LYS A 713 29.07 6.75 -4.25
C LYS A 713 28.34 6.64 -5.60
N LEU A 714 27.83 5.46 -5.95
CA LEU A 714 27.04 5.27 -7.17
C LEU A 714 25.71 6.03 -7.12
N GLU A 715 25.10 6.13 -5.95
CA GLU A 715 23.86 6.87 -5.73
C GLU A 715 24.09 8.38 -5.81
N ALA A 716 25.18 8.88 -5.21
CA ALA A 716 25.60 10.28 -5.35
C ALA A 716 25.92 10.66 -6.81
N LEU A 717 26.44 9.73 -7.60
CA LEU A 717 26.67 9.88 -9.05
C LEU A 717 25.39 9.69 -9.89
N GLY A 718 24.29 9.26 -9.28
CA GLY A 718 23.01 9.02 -9.95
C GLY A 718 22.99 7.79 -10.87
N TRP A 719 23.92 6.85 -10.68
CA TRP A 719 24.03 5.61 -11.46
C TRP A 719 23.29 4.44 -10.81
N TYR A 720 22.97 4.58 -9.53
CA TYR A 720 22.26 3.58 -8.73
C TYR A 720 21.21 4.28 -7.86
N HIS A 721 20.04 3.67 -7.66
CA HIS A 721 19.02 4.13 -6.73
C HIS A 721 18.54 2.95 -5.91
N ARG A 722 18.67 3.03 -4.58
CA ARG A 722 18.34 1.90 -3.70
C ARG A 722 16.86 1.55 -3.66
N ASN A 723 15.98 2.50 -4.00
CA ASN A 723 14.52 2.37 -3.86
C ASN A 723 13.77 2.02 -5.14
N ARG A 724 14.48 1.60 -6.20
CA ARG A 724 13.86 1.28 -7.50
C ARG A 724 13.28 -0.15 -7.57
N TRP A 725 12.79 -0.64 -6.44
CA TRP A 725 12.28 -2.00 -6.35
C TRP A 725 10.95 -2.12 -7.10
N VAL A 726 10.94 -2.99 -8.09
CA VAL A 726 9.75 -3.48 -8.80
C VAL A 726 9.58 -4.92 -8.32
N ARG A 727 8.46 -5.22 -7.65
CA ARG A 727 8.18 -6.55 -7.11
C ARG A 727 8.03 -7.55 -8.24
N GLU A 728 7.16 -7.22 -9.19
CA GLU A 728 6.82 -8.07 -10.34
C GLU A 728 6.92 -7.30 -11.67
N PRO A 729 8.08 -7.36 -12.35
CA PRO A 729 8.29 -6.68 -13.63
C PRO A 729 7.35 -7.14 -14.75
N PHE A 730 6.75 -8.33 -14.64
CA PHE A 730 5.82 -8.87 -15.63
C PHE A 730 4.52 -8.04 -15.73
N ALA A 731 4.23 -7.20 -14.74
CA ALA A 731 3.13 -6.22 -14.80
C ALA A 731 3.33 -5.13 -15.87
N ASN A 732 4.57 -4.91 -16.34
CA ASN A 732 4.82 -3.94 -17.40
C ASN A 732 4.19 -4.37 -18.72
N PRO A 733 3.71 -3.42 -19.56
CA PRO A 733 3.66 -1.99 -19.28
C PRO A 733 2.41 -1.55 -18.51
N PHE A 734 1.44 -2.44 -18.29
CA PHE A 734 0.12 -2.10 -17.76
C PHE A 734 0.18 -1.47 -16.35
N LEU A 735 1.16 -1.85 -15.53
CA LEU A 735 1.45 -1.19 -14.25
C LEU A 735 2.96 -1.18 -13.94
N GLU A 736 3.61 -0.04 -14.21
CA GLU A 736 5.08 0.10 -14.13
C GLU A 736 5.61 0.23 -12.69
N HIS A 737 4.89 0.96 -11.85
CA HIS A 737 5.37 1.35 -10.53
C HIS A 737 4.81 0.45 -9.42
N GLU A 738 5.62 0.21 -8.39
CA GLU A 738 5.18 -0.48 -7.17
C GLU A 738 4.28 0.45 -6.33
N ILE A 739 2.97 0.19 -6.38
CA ILE A 739 1.90 0.96 -5.72
C ILE A 739 1.54 0.41 -4.31
N GLY A 740 2.24 -0.61 -3.84
CA GLY A 740 2.07 -1.37 -2.59
C GLY A 740 0.86 -2.29 -2.61
N GLY A 741 0.63 -2.99 -1.48
CA GLY A 741 -0.36 -4.06 -1.44
C GLY A 741 0.01 -5.13 -2.46
N ASP A 742 -0.99 -5.60 -3.20
CA ASP A 742 -0.80 -6.61 -4.24
C ASP A 742 -1.10 -6.12 -5.65
N GLY A 743 -1.26 -4.80 -5.86
CA GLY A 743 -1.71 -4.29 -7.17
C GLY A 743 -0.77 -4.62 -8.34
N GLN A 744 0.55 -4.50 -8.15
CA GLN A 744 1.52 -4.93 -9.18
C GLN A 744 1.52 -6.47 -9.38
N PRO A 745 1.60 -7.29 -8.32
CA PRO A 745 1.37 -8.73 -8.39
C PRO A 745 0.09 -9.17 -9.12
N THR A 746 -1.05 -8.53 -8.81
CA THR A 746 -2.35 -8.79 -9.44
C THR A 746 -2.24 -8.70 -10.95
N VAL A 747 -1.66 -7.60 -11.47
CA VAL A 747 -1.48 -7.40 -12.91
C VAL A 747 -0.47 -8.40 -13.49
N ALA A 748 0.64 -8.65 -12.79
CA ALA A 748 1.68 -9.57 -13.24
C ALA A 748 1.17 -11.02 -13.34
N TYR A 749 0.52 -11.53 -12.30
CA TYR A 749 0.05 -12.92 -12.27
C TYR A 749 -1.15 -13.12 -13.21
N ALA A 750 -2.06 -12.13 -13.33
CA ALA A 750 -3.10 -12.19 -14.35
C ALA A 750 -2.50 -12.36 -15.74
N ARG A 751 -1.53 -11.50 -16.11
CA ARG A 751 -0.83 -11.59 -17.39
C ARG A 751 -0.11 -12.93 -17.55
N HIS A 752 0.57 -13.41 -16.50
CA HIS A 752 1.30 -14.67 -16.53
C HIS A 752 0.39 -15.85 -16.86
N HIS A 753 -0.73 -15.99 -16.15
CA HIS A 753 -1.67 -17.08 -16.37
C HIS A 753 -2.40 -16.97 -17.72
N ILE A 754 -2.62 -15.76 -18.23
CA ILE A 754 -3.17 -15.56 -19.59
C ILE A 754 -2.18 -16.03 -20.66
N GLU A 755 -0.89 -15.69 -20.51
CA GLU A 755 0.15 -15.96 -21.50
C GLU A 755 0.76 -17.36 -21.40
N GLN A 756 0.74 -18.00 -20.23
CA GLN A 756 1.42 -19.29 -20.01
C GLN A 756 0.43 -20.43 -19.82
N ASP A 757 -0.62 -20.22 -19.03
CA ASP A 757 -1.56 -21.27 -18.65
C ASP A 757 -2.82 -21.29 -19.53
N GLY A 758 -3.01 -20.27 -20.36
CA GLY A 758 -4.09 -20.19 -21.32
C GLY A 758 -5.47 -19.91 -20.70
N VAL A 759 -5.54 -19.26 -19.54
CA VAL A 759 -6.82 -19.00 -18.86
C VAL A 759 -7.80 -18.19 -19.73
N ASP A 760 -9.09 -18.49 -19.63
CA ASP A 760 -10.17 -17.84 -20.39
C ASP A 760 -10.69 -16.57 -19.73
N GLY A 761 -10.47 -16.42 -18.42
CA GLY A 761 -10.91 -15.26 -17.67
C GLY A 761 -10.05 -14.88 -16.48
N ILE A 762 -10.30 -13.67 -15.98
CA ILE A 762 -9.69 -13.07 -14.80
C ILE A 762 -10.80 -12.83 -13.79
N LEU A 763 -10.69 -13.43 -12.61
CA LEU A 763 -11.50 -13.06 -11.46
C LEU A 763 -10.65 -12.20 -10.53
N HIS A 764 -10.98 -10.91 -10.47
CA HIS A 764 -10.29 -9.95 -9.61
C HIS A 764 -11.10 -9.71 -8.33
N ILE A 765 -10.54 -10.10 -7.18
CA ILE A 765 -11.20 -10.03 -5.88
C ILE A 765 -10.42 -9.12 -4.94
N TYR A 766 -11.06 -8.10 -4.41
CA TYR A 766 -10.38 -7.11 -3.57
C TYR A 766 -11.32 -6.48 -2.56
N PRO A 767 -10.80 -5.90 -1.46
CA PRO A 767 -11.65 -5.23 -0.51
C PRO A 767 -12.15 -3.87 -1.05
N PHE A 768 -13.34 -3.47 -0.65
CA PHE A 768 -13.93 -2.21 -1.12
C PHE A 768 -13.00 -1.03 -0.85
N LYS A 769 -12.93 -0.17 -1.87
CA LYS A 769 -12.06 1.01 -1.98
C LYS A 769 -10.54 0.69 -2.06
N CYS A 770 -10.05 -0.55 -1.89
CA CYS A 770 -8.61 -0.87 -1.84
C CYS A 770 -7.79 -0.18 -2.96
N MET A 771 -7.00 0.85 -2.62
CA MET A 771 -6.39 1.68 -3.66
C MET A 771 -5.43 0.93 -4.59
N PRO A 772 -4.51 0.06 -4.10
CA PRO A 772 -3.67 -0.69 -5.03
C PRO A 772 -4.45 -1.53 -6.02
N GLU A 773 -5.48 -2.24 -5.56
CA GLU A 773 -6.32 -3.06 -6.42
C GLU A 773 -7.23 -2.21 -7.33
N GLY A 774 -7.70 -1.05 -6.86
CA GLY A 774 -8.42 -0.09 -7.71
C GLY A 774 -7.56 0.42 -8.88
N MET A 775 -6.25 0.57 -8.68
CA MET A 775 -5.32 0.91 -9.75
C MET A 775 -4.98 -0.29 -10.64
N ALA A 776 -4.90 -1.50 -10.08
CA ALA A 776 -4.71 -2.74 -10.82
C ALA A 776 -5.93 -3.08 -11.69
N LYS A 777 -7.15 -2.80 -11.20
CA LYS A 777 -8.41 -3.02 -11.92
C LYS A 777 -8.39 -2.38 -13.30
N ASP A 778 -8.05 -1.09 -13.39
CA ASP A 778 -7.97 -0.38 -14.69
C ASP A 778 -6.93 -1.03 -15.63
N ALA A 779 -5.83 -1.56 -15.09
CA ALA A 779 -4.84 -2.28 -15.87
C ALA A 779 -5.37 -3.63 -16.39
N LEU A 780 -6.17 -4.34 -15.58
CA LEU A 780 -6.85 -5.57 -15.99
C LEU A 780 -7.97 -5.31 -17.01
N ASP A 781 -8.74 -4.23 -16.84
CA ASP A 781 -9.80 -3.79 -17.76
C ASP A 781 -9.23 -3.46 -19.16
N GLU A 782 -8.01 -2.91 -19.22
CA GLU A 782 -7.31 -2.71 -20.48
C GLU A 782 -6.76 -4.02 -21.07
N MET A 783 -6.16 -4.87 -20.23
CA MET A 783 -5.54 -6.13 -20.64
C MET A 783 -6.56 -7.13 -21.21
N SER A 784 -7.70 -7.26 -20.54
CA SER A 784 -8.77 -8.22 -20.84
C SER A 784 -9.18 -8.26 -22.34
N PRO A 785 -9.61 -7.13 -22.96
CA PRO A 785 -9.99 -7.11 -24.38
C PRO A 785 -8.82 -7.25 -25.37
N ILE A 786 -7.59 -6.92 -24.96
CA ILE A 786 -6.37 -7.05 -25.78
C ILE A 786 -6.03 -8.54 -25.97
N TYR A 787 -6.03 -9.30 -24.88
CA TYR A 787 -5.74 -10.74 -24.93
C TYR A 787 -6.97 -11.56 -25.37
N GLY A 788 -8.18 -11.00 -25.28
CA GLY A 788 -9.41 -11.71 -25.61
C GLY A 788 -9.82 -12.67 -24.50
N VAL A 789 -9.70 -12.24 -23.25
CA VAL A 789 -10.21 -12.93 -22.06
C VAL A 789 -11.36 -12.11 -21.47
N LYS A 790 -12.13 -12.71 -20.56
CA LYS A 790 -13.16 -11.98 -19.79
C LYS A 790 -12.60 -11.58 -18.43
N SER A 791 -13.04 -10.46 -17.89
CA SER A 791 -12.72 -10.05 -16.52
C SER A 791 -13.99 -9.82 -15.72
N LEU A 792 -13.98 -10.29 -14.47
CA LEU A 792 -14.99 -9.96 -13.46
C LEU A 792 -14.27 -9.36 -12.26
N HIS A 793 -14.76 -8.19 -11.81
CA HIS A 793 -14.19 -7.45 -10.69
C HIS A 793 -15.16 -7.44 -9.53
N LEU A 794 -14.81 -8.11 -8.43
CA LEU A 794 -15.63 -8.24 -7.24
C LEU A 794 -14.97 -7.51 -6.07
N SER A 795 -15.65 -6.47 -5.60
CA SER A 795 -15.26 -5.73 -4.39
C SER A 795 -16.01 -6.28 -3.17
N PHE A 796 -15.29 -6.61 -2.11
CA PHE A 796 -15.86 -7.12 -0.86
C PHE A 796 -15.75 -6.07 0.24
N ASP A 797 -16.90 -5.68 0.80
CA ASP A 797 -16.93 -4.86 2.01
C ASP A 797 -17.21 -5.73 3.25
N LYS A 798 -17.61 -5.11 4.35
CA LYS A 798 -17.92 -5.77 5.61
C LYS A 798 -19.29 -6.46 5.63
N GLU A 799 -20.09 -6.22 4.60
CA GLU A 799 -21.40 -6.86 4.39
C GLU A 799 -21.25 -8.35 4.06
N ILE A 800 -22.24 -9.14 4.47
CA ILE A 800 -22.24 -10.61 4.38
C ILE A 800 -23.17 -11.15 3.29
N GLU A 801 -23.85 -10.29 2.53
CA GLU A 801 -24.81 -10.70 1.50
C GLU A 801 -24.13 -11.41 0.31
N ILE A 802 -24.76 -12.47 -0.20
CA ILE A 802 -24.22 -13.33 -1.26
C ILE A 802 -25.01 -13.30 -2.58
N GLU A 803 -26.25 -12.79 -2.59
CA GLU A 803 -27.15 -12.91 -3.76
C GLU A 803 -26.64 -12.17 -5.00
N ARG A 804 -26.07 -10.97 -4.81
CA ARG A 804 -25.35 -10.24 -5.86
C ARG A 804 -24.24 -11.09 -6.47
N LEU A 805 -23.43 -11.75 -5.64
CA LEU A 805 -22.27 -12.53 -6.06
C LEU A 805 -22.68 -13.76 -6.88
N ARG A 806 -23.76 -14.45 -6.48
CA ARG A 806 -24.32 -15.58 -7.24
C ARG A 806 -24.72 -15.16 -8.65
N THR A 807 -25.37 -14.00 -8.77
CA THR A 807 -25.82 -13.48 -10.07
C THR A 807 -24.64 -13.04 -10.95
N GLU A 808 -23.67 -12.32 -10.38
CA GLU A 808 -22.48 -11.85 -11.10
C GLU A 808 -21.60 -13.02 -11.58
N ILE A 809 -21.36 -14.01 -10.72
CA ILE A 809 -20.60 -15.22 -11.07
C ILE A 809 -21.35 -16.08 -12.09
N GLY A 810 -22.67 -16.28 -11.93
CA GLY A 810 -23.47 -17.05 -12.90
C GLY A 810 -23.47 -16.40 -14.29
N THR A 811 -23.55 -15.07 -14.35
CA THR A 811 -23.44 -14.32 -15.62
C THR A 811 -22.04 -14.47 -16.22
N PHE A 812 -21.00 -14.34 -15.40
CA PHE A 812 -19.62 -14.51 -15.83
C PHE A 812 -19.35 -15.93 -16.36
N ALA A 813 -19.85 -16.97 -15.67
CA ALA A 813 -19.79 -18.35 -16.13
C ALA A 813 -20.43 -18.50 -17.51
N THR A 814 -21.64 -17.97 -17.69
CA THR A 814 -22.36 -18.04 -18.97
C THR A 814 -21.55 -17.43 -20.12
N LEU A 815 -20.92 -16.27 -19.89
CA LEU A 815 -20.06 -15.62 -20.88
C LEU A 815 -18.80 -16.44 -21.22
N LEU A 816 -18.21 -17.09 -20.22
CA LEU A 816 -17.04 -17.95 -20.41
C LEU A 816 -17.39 -19.20 -21.23
N TYR A 817 -18.52 -19.86 -20.93
CA TYR A 817 -18.98 -21.02 -21.71
C TYR A 817 -19.29 -20.65 -23.16
N GLN A 818 -19.93 -19.51 -23.41
CA GLN A 818 -20.17 -19.03 -24.78
C GLN A 818 -18.86 -18.83 -25.56
N ASP A 819 -17.81 -18.32 -24.91
CA ASP A 819 -16.50 -18.16 -25.54
C ASP A 819 -15.78 -19.50 -25.72
N LEU A 820 -15.93 -20.43 -24.78
CA LEU A 820 -15.40 -21.79 -24.89
C LEU A 820 -16.03 -22.53 -26.07
N GLU A 821 -17.36 -22.44 -26.24
CA GLU A 821 -18.11 -22.98 -27.38
C GLU A 821 -17.62 -22.39 -28.71
N ARG A 822 -17.44 -21.08 -28.79
CA ARG A 822 -16.89 -20.41 -29.99
C ARG A 822 -15.47 -20.85 -30.34
N LYS A 823 -14.69 -21.25 -29.35
CA LYS A 823 -13.32 -21.74 -29.52
C LYS A 823 -13.25 -23.24 -29.80
N GLN A 824 -14.36 -23.97 -29.81
CA GLN A 824 -14.36 -25.40 -30.10
C GLN A 824 -13.66 -25.70 -31.44
N GLY A 825 -12.67 -26.60 -31.40
CA GLY A 825 -11.84 -26.95 -32.55
C GLY A 825 -10.59 -26.08 -32.76
N LEU A 826 -10.41 -24.98 -32.00
CA LEU A 826 -9.14 -24.25 -31.98
C LEU A 826 -8.11 -24.99 -31.12
N ASN A 827 -6.85 -24.98 -31.55
CA ASN A 827 -5.76 -25.58 -30.78
C ASN A 827 -5.40 -24.65 -29.59
N PRO A 828 -5.55 -25.09 -28.33
CA PRO A 828 -5.26 -24.27 -27.15
C PRO A 828 -3.81 -23.76 -27.12
N GLN A 829 -2.86 -24.56 -27.59
CA GLN A 829 -1.45 -24.20 -27.65
C GLN A 829 -1.20 -23.02 -28.61
N LYS A 830 -1.92 -22.98 -29.75
CA LYS A 830 -1.82 -21.86 -30.69
C LYS A 830 -2.36 -20.55 -30.10
N GLU A 831 -3.40 -20.64 -29.27
CA GLU A 831 -3.94 -19.46 -28.59
C GLU A 831 -2.98 -18.94 -27.50
N ILE A 832 -2.35 -19.83 -26.75
CA ILE A 832 -1.27 -19.49 -25.80
C ILE A 832 -0.13 -18.79 -26.56
N GLU A 833 0.36 -19.36 -27.66
CA GLU A 833 1.40 -18.74 -28.49
C GLU A 833 0.99 -17.37 -29.05
N ARG A 834 -0.26 -17.19 -29.47
CA ARG A 834 -0.79 -15.90 -29.92
C ARG A 834 -0.72 -14.86 -28.80
N ARG A 835 -1.16 -15.22 -27.59
CA ARG A 835 -1.15 -14.35 -26.41
C ARG A 835 0.27 -14.00 -25.97
N GLN A 836 1.20 -14.96 -25.99
CA GLN A 836 2.62 -14.68 -25.72
C GLN A 836 3.20 -13.68 -26.71
N LYS A 837 2.89 -13.81 -28.01
CA LYS A 837 3.32 -12.85 -29.04
C LYS A 837 2.72 -11.46 -28.84
N ILE A 838 1.47 -11.37 -28.39
CA ILE A 838 0.84 -10.08 -28.01
C ILE A 838 1.64 -9.42 -26.89
N GLY A 839 1.88 -10.15 -25.80
CA GLY A 839 2.66 -9.67 -24.66
C GLY A 839 4.05 -9.20 -25.04
N GLN A 840 4.78 -10.01 -25.81
CA GLN A 840 6.10 -9.67 -26.33
C GLN A 840 6.08 -8.41 -27.20
N THR A 841 5.07 -8.25 -28.06
CA THR A 841 4.96 -7.09 -28.95
C THR A 841 4.72 -5.80 -28.16
N ILE A 842 3.80 -5.85 -27.18
CA ILE A 842 3.52 -4.73 -26.28
C ILE A 842 4.75 -4.38 -25.43
N GLU A 843 5.47 -5.37 -24.92
CA GLU A 843 6.67 -5.17 -24.11
C GLU A 843 7.82 -4.58 -24.94
N GLN A 844 8.00 -5.05 -26.19
CA GLN A 844 8.95 -4.46 -27.11
C GLN A 844 8.58 -3.00 -27.46
N ALA A 845 7.29 -2.71 -27.66
CA ALA A 845 6.78 -1.36 -27.88
C ALA A 845 7.09 -0.45 -26.67
N TYR A 846 6.83 -0.95 -25.46
CA TYR A 846 7.18 -0.28 -24.20
C TYR A 846 8.67 0.03 -24.08
N TYR A 847 9.54 -0.97 -24.24
CA TYR A 847 10.98 -0.73 -24.17
C TYR A 847 11.49 0.12 -25.33
N HIS A 848 10.88 0.03 -26.52
CA HIS A 848 11.20 0.93 -27.63
C HIS A 848 10.83 2.36 -27.25
N SER A 849 9.64 2.61 -26.71
CA SER A 849 9.22 3.94 -26.25
C SER A 849 10.14 4.48 -25.15
N LYS A 850 10.61 3.62 -24.24
CA LYS A 850 11.61 3.97 -23.21
C LYS A 850 13.02 4.18 -23.78
N LYS A 851 13.41 3.46 -24.84
CA LYS A 851 14.71 3.59 -25.53
C LYS A 851 14.72 4.66 -26.62
N SER A 852 13.58 5.06 -27.18
CA SER A 852 13.42 6.21 -28.07
C SER A 852 13.76 7.50 -27.33
N LYS A 853 13.56 7.52 -25.99
CA LYS A 853 14.20 8.48 -25.06
C LYS A 853 15.74 8.55 -25.20
N SER A 854 16.36 7.55 -25.82
CA SER A 854 17.79 7.45 -26.19
C SER A 854 18.06 7.16 -27.67
N LYS A 855 17.06 7.17 -28.58
CA LYS A 855 17.21 6.74 -29.99
C LYS A 855 16.66 7.72 -31.04
N VAL A 856 16.08 8.85 -30.66
CA VAL A 856 15.90 10.05 -31.54
C VAL A 856 17.26 10.57 -32.09
N ILE A 857 18.37 9.89 -31.77
CA ILE A 857 19.76 10.25 -32.09
C ILE A 857 20.32 9.47 -33.29
N LYS A 858 19.65 8.45 -33.84
CA LYS A 858 20.25 7.65 -34.93
C LYS A 858 19.63 7.76 -36.32
N GLU A 859 18.41 8.29 -36.48
CA GLU A 859 17.76 8.32 -37.83
C GLU A 859 17.72 9.70 -38.49
N LYS A 860 18.51 10.67 -38.03
CA LYS A 860 18.79 11.91 -38.79
C LYS A 860 20.29 12.19 -38.96
N ALA A 861 21.07 11.11 -39.08
CA ALA A 861 22.49 11.15 -39.44
C ALA A 861 22.84 10.01 -40.42
N LEU A 862 22.05 9.91 -41.49
CA LEU A 862 22.49 9.45 -42.79
C LEU A 862 22.33 10.61 -43.76
#